data_AF-A0AAN9BVD2-F1
#
_entry.id   AF-A0AAN9BVD2-F1
#
_cell.length_a   1.000
_cell.length_b   1.000
_cell.length_c   1.000
_cell.angle_alpha   90.00
_cell.angle_beta   90.00
_cell.angle_gamma   90.00
#
_symmetry.space_group_name_H-M   'P 1'
#
loop_
_entity.id
_entity.type
_entity.pdbx_description
1 polymer ?
#
loop_
_entity_poly.entity_id
_entity_poly.type
_entity_poly.pdbx_seq_one_letter_code
_entity_poly.pdbx_strand_id
1 'polypeptide(L)'
;MHGCDASKCSKQGNTITIHTHAPNNNYEVAVNIIGVTTLPIQNWLSQPFRGTCDGSTIGTGGSHTGGGGSHPNTPTQPPSNTHQTVNLNANTKFLMELNEPGGSLPGQTRKFVLYFSHPVQARVDASSSEVHFHLVSGGHYNGIVQIGYLGAGHRGDTSKNNYLDKYHGRYSYKPMASSCVSESRNTAYLNFDWNAVDSSGHGTGGDLLMTTLPHQALLLRKHAASHLSDSLYGFQTYEGNSWLLEYDVPHTPVDPDTAAVNRVKHNAAHKNDILAAIDRDAKNQNLAAICAHSDSYNVGKAIGLTARLASISRAFGTNHYQQLDTQIVGCLNKWLRIDDTLDSMWKFRYDMVWGGLFLKATNGEVNFGTDYGFPFYNDHHFHLGYFLYAAAYYAKHHSDWGHAHKDRLYFLARDVGNPSHRDPHFPVVRHQDFYYGFSWASGVAPGERQEESASESINCYHGLAALGDALGDPYLKHTGQLHLAMEIASVREYWQVRAHNKKHFPPMLQKNGVVGQIAEGAWYVYTLDWPCDPNRFPMRHACLVGIQVIPITAVSKYWVDKEWAGSIRDVCERAINPKLDKDYGRHDTNDHDFRTLNSGWQAFCYAAMAPLDSSHQSQAADYVRNKRPQELVGGTGAASTLLFIYGST
;
A
#
# COMPACT_ATOMS: atom_id res chain seq x y z
N MET A 1 -11.49 26.66 -24.04
CA MET A 1 -11.56 26.21 -25.46
C MET A 1 -10.15 25.95 -25.95
N HIS A 2 -10.02 24.88 -26.74
CA HIS A 2 -8.87 24.32 -27.47
C HIS A 2 -8.35 23.00 -26.87
N GLY A 3 -8.68 21.92 -27.57
CA GLY A 3 -8.24 20.56 -27.26
C GLY A 3 -6.79 20.33 -27.66
N CYS A 4 -6.09 19.52 -26.87
CA CYS A 4 -4.77 19.02 -27.20
C CYS A 4 -4.92 17.77 -28.08
N ASP A 5 -4.52 17.88 -29.35
CA ASP A 5 -4.18 16.73 -30.19
C ASP A 5 -2.68 16.42 -30.04
N ALA A 6 -2.32 15.14 -30.11
CA ALA A 6 -1.01 14.54 -29.83
C ALA A 6 0.11 14.94 -30.81
N SER A 7 -0.10 15.91 -31.71
CA SER A 7 0.73 16.12 -32.90
C SER A 7 1.71 17.32 -32.87
N LYS A 8 1.89 18.06 -31.75
CA LYS A 8 2.77 19.27 -31.73
C LYS A 8 3.67 19.52 -30.51
N CYS A 9 3.98 18.49 -29.72
CA CYS A 9 5.08 18.53 -28.75
C CYS A 9 6.23 17.65 -29.23
N SER A 10 7.41 18.23 -29.43
CA SER A 10 8.64 17.46 -29.72
C SER A 10 9.62 17.59 -28.56
N LYS A 11 10.29 16.50 -28.21
CA LYS A 11 11.33 16.47 -27.18
C LYS A 11 12.65 16.12 -27.84
N GLN A 12 13.66 16.97 -27.66
CA GLN A 12 15.02 16.72 -28.14
C GLN A 12 15.99 16.89 -26.96
N GLY A 13 16.60 15.80 -26.51
CA GLY A 13 17.39 15.78 -25.27
C GLY A 13 16.54 16.10 -24.03
N ASN A 14 17.01 17.05 -23.21
CA ASN A 14 16.28 17.55 -22.03
C ASN A 14 15.33 18.72 -22.34
N THR A 15 15.19 19.10 -23.61
CA THR A 15 14.37 20.23 -24.04
C THR A 15 13.05 19.74 -24.62
N ILE A 16 11.94 20.30 -24.12
CA ILE A 16 10.59 20.09 -24.66
C ILE A 16 10.20 21.35 -25.45
N THR A 17 9.89 21.18 -26.72
CA THR A 17 9.43 22.26 -27.62
C THR A 17 7.93 22.08 -27.88
N ILE A 18 7.15 23.09 -27.47
CA ILE A 18 5.69 23.12 -27.62
C ILE A 18 5.35 24.14 -28.70
N HIS A 19 4.80 23.70 -29.84
CA HIS A 19 4.37 24.60 -30.91
C HIS A 19 2.90 24.98 -30.72
N THR A 20 2.66 26.18 -30.19
CA THR A 20 1.33 26.75 -29.97
C THR A 20 1.15 28.02 -30.82
N HIS A 21 -0.05 28.25 -31.34
CA HIS A 21 -0.44 29.55 -31.91
C HIS A 21 -0.99 30.42 -30.78
N ALA A 22 -0.22 31.40 -30.33
CA ALA A 22 -0.67 32.41 -29.38
C ALA A 22 -1.25 33.62 -30.14
N PRO A 23 -2.54 33.97 -29.98
CA PRO A 23 -3.08 35.21 -30.53
C PRO A 23 -2.70 36.38 -29.59
N ASN A 24 -2.02 37.38 -30.16
CA ASN A 24 -1.65 38.69 -29.59
C ASN A 24 -0.70 38.69 -28.37
N ASN A 25 0.57 39.01 -28.67
CA ASN A 25 1.68 39.58 -27.90
C ASN A 25 2.04 39.07 -26.49
N ASN A 26 1.14 38.44 -25.73
CA ASN A 26 1.43 37.92 -24.40
C ASN A 26 1.01 36.46 -24.32
N TYR A 27 1.87 35.60 -23.80
CA TYR A 27 1.53 34.22 -23.50
C TYR A 27 1.83 33.86 -22.04
N GLU A 28 1.00 32.96 -21.52
CA GLU A 28 1.20 32.29 -20.24
C GLU A 28 1.27 30.79 -20.51
N VAL A 29 2.37 30.13 -20.12
CA VAL A 29 2.55 28.69 -20.32
C VAL A 29 2.96 28.02 -19.01
N ALA A 30 2.29 26.90 -18.72
CA ALA A 30 2.55 26.03 -17.58
C ALA A 30 2.94 24.63 -18.10
N VAL A 31 4.14 24.15 -17.77
CA VAL A 31 4.67 22.86 -18.26
C VAL A 31 4.88 21.90 -17.10
N ASN A 32 4.33 20.69 -17.20
CA ASN A 32 4.54 19.58 -16.27
C ASN A 32 5.53 18.57 -16.89
N ILE A 33 6.58 18.19 -16.16
CA ILE A 33 7.50 17.10 -16.56
C ILE A 33 7.34 15.98 -15.53
N ILE A 34 6.69 14.89 -15.94
CA ILE A 34 6.47 13.71 -15.10
C ILE A 34 7.79 12.91 -15.01
N GLY A 35 8.29 12.66 -13.80
CA GLY A 35 9.40 11.72 -13.59
C GLY A 35 10.29 11.89 -12.36
N VAL A 36 10.21 12.99 -11.60
CA VAL A 36 10.93 13.15 -10.31
C VAL A 36 10.11 14.02 -9.36
N THR A 37 9.75 13.46 -8.21
CA THR A 37 9.26 14.03 -6.93
C THR A 37 8.49 15.38 -6.92
N THR A 38 7.24 15.31 -6.44
CA THR A 38 6.23 16.37 -6.12
C THR A 38 6.64 17.27 -4.93
N LEU A 39 6.46 18.61 -4.87
CA LEU A 39 5.25 19.43 -4.61
C LEU A 39 5.67 20.94 -4.46
N PRO A 40 4.76 21.95 -4.48
CA PRO A 40 3.30 21.83 -4.44
C PRO A 40 2.56 22.24 -5.72
N ILE A 41 1.46 21.51 -5.94
CA ILE A 41 0.44 21.66 -7.00
C ILE A 41 -0.10 23.09 -7.16
N GLN A 42 -0.01 23.96 -6.15
CA GLN A 42 -0.60 25.30 -6.20
C GLN A 42 0.34 26.39 -6.75
N ASN A 43 1.68 26.21 -6.76
CA ASN A 43 2.59 27.29 -7.14
C ASN A 43 2.69 27.52 -8.66
N TRP A 44 2.48 26.49 -9.49
CA TRP A 44 2.74 26.58 -10.93
C TRP A 44 1.52 27.02 -11.76
N LEU A 45 0.31 26.86 -11.22
CA LEU A 45 -0.91 27.50 -11.75
C LEU A 45 -1.03 28.97 -11.32
N SER A 46 -0.51 29.32 -10.14
CA SER A 46 -0.56 30.69 -9.61
C SER A 46 0.63 31.57 -10.02
N GLN A 47 1.73 30.97 -10.50
CA GLN A 47 2.88 31.65 -11.11
C GLN A 47 3.22 31.08 -12.49
N PRO A 48 2.38 31.30 -13.52
CA PRO A 48 2.71 30.90 -14.88
C PRO A 48 3.94 31.68 -15.38
N PHE A 49 4.74 31.08 -16.26
CA PHE A 49 5.76 31.85 -16.97
C PHE A 49 5.06 32.82 -17.93
N ARG A 50 5.28 34.12 -17.70
CA ARG A 50 4.72 35.21 -18.50
C ARG A 50 5.77 35.74 -19.45
N GLY A 51 5.49 35.69 -20.75
CA GLY A 51 6.38 36.20 -21.79
C GLY A 51 5.64 37.14 -22.74
N THR A 52 6.34 38.18 -23.19
CA THR A 52 5.91 39.07 -24.27
C THR A 52 6.56 38.60 -25.57
N CYS A 53 5.77 38.33 -26.60
CA CYS A 53 6.28 38.11 -27.96
C CYS A 53 6.56 39.47 -28.60
N ASP A 54 7.71 40.07 -28.31
CA ASP A 54 8.14 41.34 -28.93
C ASP A 54 8.95 41.15 -30.23
N GLY A 55 9.18 39.90 -30.64
CA GLY A 55 9.93 39.56 -31.85
C GLY A 55 11.41 39.94 -31.83
N SER A 56 11.96 40.46 -30.72
CA SER A 56 13.31 41.03 -30.66
C SER A 56 14.21 40.49 -29.55
N THR A 57 13.68 39.72 -28.58
CA THR A 57 14.51 39.10 -27.53
C THR A 57 14.33 37.58 -27.43
N ILE A 58 14.91 36.84 -28.37
CA ILE A 58 15.42 35.48 -28.12
C ILE A 58 16.94 35.54 -28.29
N GLY A 59 17.59 36.13 -27.30
CA GLY A 59 19.05 36.17 -27.17
C GLY A 59 19.50 35.10 -26.19
N THR A 60 20.38 34.21 -26.62
CA THR A 60 21.15 33.29 -25.78
C THR A 60 21.93 34.09 -24.73
N GLY A 61 21.58 33.94 -23.45
CA GLY A 61 22.34 34.51 -22.33
C GLY A 61 23.72 33.86 -22.23
N GLY A 62 24.72 34.53 -22.81
CA GLY A 62 26.10 34.08 -22.90
C GLY A 62 26.92 34.31 -21.64
N SER A 63 27.91 33.43 -21.50
CA SER A 63 29.01 33.39 -20.53
C SER A 63 29.87 34.66 -20.49
N HIS A 64 30.36 34.98 -19.30
CA HIS A 64 31.49 35.89 -19.09
C HIS A 64 32.74 35.44 -19.87
N THR A 65 33.34 36.40 -20.58
CA THR A 65 34.60 36.27 -21.32
C THR A 65 35.82 36.43 -20.43
N GLY A 66 36.86 35.64 -20.70
CA GLY A 66 38.24 35.94 -20.32
C GLY A 66 39.25 35.04 -21.04
N GLY A 67 40.05 35.64 -21.93
CA GLY A 67 41.35 35.12 -22.36
C GLY A 67 41.40 34.48 -23.75
N GLY A 68 42.00 35.19 -24.71
CA GLY A 68 42.14 34.76 -26.10
C GLY A 68 43.37 33.88 -26.40
N GLY A 69 43.36 33.33 -27.60
CA GLY A 69 44.47 32.56 -28.19
C GLY A 69 44.04 31.99 -29.54
N SER A 70 44.45 32.66 -30.61
CA SER A 70 44.18 32.30 -32.01
C SER A 70 45.06 31.16 -32.49
N HIS A 71 44.48 30.14 -33.15
CA HIS A 71 45.20 29.29 -34.12
C HIS A 71 44.25 28.80 -35.24
N PRO A 72 44.78 28.56 -36.46
CA PRO A 72 44.01 28.63 -37.69
C PRO A 72 43.22 27.35 -38.01
N ASN A 73 42.00 27.56 -38.53
CA ASN A 73 41.15 26.55 -39.15
C ASN A 73 41.89 25.80 -40.27
N THR A 74 41.98 24.48 -40.14
CA THR A 74 41.99 23.57 -41.28
C THR A 74 40.71 22.75 -41.20
N PRO A 75 39.78 22.84 -42.18
CA PRO A 75 38.57 22.05 -42.15
C PRO A 75 38.90 20.61 -42.51
N THR A 76 39.02 19.73 -41.52
CA THR A 76 38.86 18.29 -41.75
C THR A 76 37.40 18.04 -42.05
N GLN A 77 37.11 17.62 -43.29
CA GLN A 77 35.80 17.08 -43.62
C GLN A 77 35.47 15.93 -42.66
N PRO A 78 34.24 15.83 -42.13
CA PRO A 78 33.80 14.64 -41.43
C PRO A 78 33.84 13.45 -42.42
N PRO A 79 34.24 12.24 -41.98
CA PRO A 79 34.21 11.09 -42.86
C PRO A 79 32.77 10.83 -43.32
N SER A 80 32.58 10.50 -44.59
CA SER A 80 31.30 9.99 -45.08
C SER A 80 31.04 8.63 -44.40
N ASN A 81 30.27 8.62 -43.31
CA ASN A 81 29.79 7.36 -42.74
C ASN A 81 28.72 6.80 -43.69
N THR A 82 29.12 5.82 -44.49
CA THR A 82 28.20 4.87 -45.12
C THR A 82 27.37 4.23 -44.01
N HIS A 83 26.06 4.47 -44.03
CA HIS A 83 25.12 3.88 -43.09
C HIS A 83 25.16 2.35 -43.21
N GLN A 84 25.81 1.69 -42.24
CA GLN A 84 25.94 0.23 -42.23
C GLN A 84 24.74 -0.40 -41.54
N THR A 85 23.93 -1.12 -42.32
CA THR A 85 23.17 -2.24 -41.79
C THR A 85 24.14 -3.32 -41.35
N VAL A 86 24.02 -3.82 -40.12
CA VAL A 86 24.81 -4.96 -39.63
C VAL A 86 23.90 -6.18 -39.54
N ASN A 87 24.20 -7.21 -40.32
CA ASN A 87 23.55 -8.51 -40.23
C ASN A 87 24.36 -9.40 -39.29
N LEU A 88 23.75 -9.85 -38.19
CA LEU A 88 24.32 -10.82 -37.29
C LEU A 88 24.10 -12.24 -37.85
N ASN A 89 24.90 -13.20 -37.39
CA ASN A 89 24.68 -14.60 -37.71
C ASN A 89 23.35 -15.09 -37.15
N ALA A 90 22.76 -16.07 -37.82
CA ALA A 90 21.57 -16.74 -37.32
C ALA A 90 21.86 -17.40 -35.97
N ASN A 91 21.01 -17.13 -34.97
CA ASN A 91 21.17 -17.67 -33.63
C ASN A 91 19.80 -17.77 -32.94
N THR A 92 19.73 -18.53 -31.86
CA THR A 92 18.59 -18.58 -30.94
C THR A 92 18.78 -17.64 -29.74
N LYS A 93 20.00 -17.13 -29.52
CA LYS A 93 20.32 -16.22 -28.41
C LYS A 93 20.92 -14.92 -28.92
N PHE A 94 20.38 -13.80 -28.46
CA PHE A 94 20.91 -12.45 -28.71
C PHE A 94 21.05 -11.68 -27.41
N LEU A 95 22.10 -10.85 -27.34
CA LEU A 95 22.34 -9.96 -26.21
C LEU A 95 22.15 -8.53 -26.70
N MET A 96 21.39 -7.76 -25.92
CA MET A 96 21.09 -6.38 -26.21
C MET A 96 21.60 -5.50 -25.09
N GLU A 97 22.39 -4.49 -25.45
CA GLU A 97 22.92 -3.50 -24.52
C GLU A 97 22.40 -2.11 -24.90
N LEU A 98 21.59 -1.52 -24.03
CA LEU A 98 20.90 -0.25 -24.27
C LEU A 98 21.47 0.85 -23.36
N ASN A 99 21.54 2.07 -23.88
CA ASN A 99 21.85 3.24 -23.05
C ASN A 99 20.79 3.41 -21.96
N GLU A 100 21.21 3.82 -20.77
CA GLU A 100 20.29 4.23 -19.72
C GLU A 100 19.50 5.48 -20.15
N PRO A 101 18.15 5.47 -20.04
CA PRO A 101 17.35 6.65 -20.33
C PRO A 101 17.74 7.83 -19.44
N GLY A 102 17.81 9.04 -20.01
CA GLY A 102 17.93 10.28 -19.23
C GLY A 102 19.25 10.51 -18.50
N GLY A 103 20.29 9.69 -18.73
CA GLY A 103 21.62 9.86 -18.12
C GLY A 103 21.69 9.57 -16.61
N SER A 104 20.66 8.93 -16.04
CA SER A 104 20.54 8.70 -14.59
C SER A 104 21.65 7.80 -13.99
N LEU A 105 22.29 6.98 -14.82
CA LEU A 105 23.45 6.17 -14.45
C LEU A 105 24.58 6.42 -15.47
N PRO A 106 25.40 7.47 -15.29
CA PRO A 106 26.45 7.82 -16.23
C PRO A 106 27.46 6.68 -16.36
N GLY A 107 27.77 6.28 -17.60
CA GLY A 107 28.72 5.21 -17.89
C GLY A 107 28.16 3.78 -17.72
N GLN A 108 26.86 3.63 -17.48
CA GLN A 108 26.19 2.33 -17.42
C GLN A 108 25.20 2.12 -18.56
N THR A 109 24.90 0.86 -18.82
CA THR A 109 23.97 0.38 -19.85
C THR A 109 23.10 -0.74 -19.29
N ARG A 110 21.84 -0.81 -19.73
CA ARG A 110 20.94 -1.93 -19.45
C ARG A 110 21.25 -3.08 -20.37
N LYS A 111 21.25 -4.28 -19.81
CA LYS A 111 21.53 -5.51 -20.55
C LYS A 111 20.30 -6.39 -20.56
N PHE A 112 19.98 -6.90 -21.73
CA PHE A 112 18.90 -7.87 -21.95
C PHE A 112 19.42 -9.04 -22.74
N VAL A 113 18.82 -10.21 -22.52
CA VAL A 113 19.02 -11.39 -23.35
C VAL A 113 17.70 -11.77 -23.98
N LEU A 114 17.73 -12.07 -25.27
CA LEU A 114 16.60 -12.55 -26.04
C LEU A 114 16.86 -14.01 -26.42
N TYR A 115 15.89 -14.87 -26.11
CA TYR A 115 15.89 -16.28 -26.52
C TYR A 115 14.75 -16.53 -27.50
N PHE A 116 15.09 -17.13 -28.64
CA PHE A 116 14.16 -17.57 -29.66
C PHE A 116 14.12 -19.09 -29.67
N SER A 117 12.92 -19.66 -29.74
CA SER A 117 12.73 -21.11 -29.89
C SER A 117 13.34 -21.68 -31.19
N HIS A 118 13.52 -20.84 -32.22
CA HIS A 118 14.09 -21.22 -33.51
C HIS A 118 15.15 -20.19 -33.95
N PRO A 119 16.19 -20.59 -34.69
CA PRO A 119 17.21 -19.66 -35.16
C PRO A 119 16.62 -18.53 -36.02
N VAL A 120 16.92 -17.29 -35.66
CA VAL A 120 16.60 -16.09 -36.43
C VAL A 120 17.88 -15.35 -36.77
N GLN A 121 17.87 -14.59 -37.87
CA GLN A 121 18.92 -13.63 -38.21
C GLN A 121 18.52 -12.25 -37.71
N ALA A 122 19.37 -11.61 -36.91
CA ALA A 122 19.14 -10.23 -36.47
C ALA A 122 19.83 -9.25 -37.43
N ARG A 123 19.09 -8.21 -37.82
CA ARG A 123 19.56 -7.10 -38.64
C ARG A 123 19.43 -5.82 -37.83
N VAL A 124 20.56 -5.17 -37.56
CA VAL A 124 20.61 -3.88 -36.86
C VAL A 124 20.66 -2.77 -37.89
N ASP A 125 19.66 -1.90 -37.86
CA ASP A 125 19.65 -0.67 -38.65
C ASP A 125 20.12 0.50 -37.80
N ALA A 126 21.37 0.92 -38.04
CA ALA A 126 22.00 2.02 -37.32
C ALA A 126 21.34 3.38 -37.60
N SER A 127 20.47 3.49 -38.63
CA SER A 127 19.77 4.73 -38.98
C SER A 127 18.42 4.89 -38.28
N SER A 128 17.71 3.80 -37.99
CA SER A 128 16.40 3.82 -37.32
C SER A 128 16.47 3.47 -35.83
N SER A 129 17.63 3.05 -35.32
CA SER A 129 17.75 2.45 -33.98
C SER A 129 16.87 1.20 -33.79
N GLU A 130 16.54 0.52 -34.88
CA GLU A 130 15.72 -0.69 -34.88
C GLU A 130 16.58 -1.95 -35.03
N VAL A 131 16.10 -3.04 -34.44
CA VAL A 131 16.64 -4.38 -34.63
C VAL A 131 15.53 -5.25 -35.18
N HIS A 132 15.72 -5.74 -36.41
CA HIS A 132 14.78 -6.64 -37.06
C HIS A 132 15.25 -8.08 -36.93
N PHE A 133 14.35 -9.00 -36.60
CA PHE A 133 14.62 -10.43 -36.53
C PHE A 133 13.87 -11.14 -37.67
N HIS A 134 14.59 -11.93 -38.45
CA HIS A 134 14.05 -12.65 -39.61
C HIS A 134 14.35 -14.14 -39.52
N LEU A 135 13.43 -14.99 -39.95
CA LEU A 135 13.72 -16.42 -40.11
C LEU A 135 14.70 -16.63 -41.26
N VAL A 136 15.72 -17.47 -41.05
CA VAL A 136 16.69 -17.82 -42.10
C VAL A 136 16.02 -18.51 -43.29
N SER A 137 14.97 -19.30 -43.03
CA SER A 137 14.16 -19.98 -44.05
C SER A 137 13.22 -19.04 -44.83
N GLY A 138 13.12 -17.77 -44.43
CA GLY A 138 12.03 -16.89 -44.85
C GLY A 138 10.70 -17.24 -44.16
N GLY A 139 9.69 -16.39 -44.35
CA GLY A 139 8.34 -16.55 -43.77
C GLY A 139 8.14 -15.89 -42.40
N HIS A 140 7.02 -16.21 -41.76
CA HIS A 140 6.65 -15.67 -40.45
C HIS A 140 7.22 -16.51 -39.30
N TYR A 141 7.74 -15.84 -38.26
CA TYR A 141 8.16 -16.50 -37.03
C TYR A 141 6.95 -17.10 -36.29
N ASN A 142 7.00 -18.39 -35.99
CA ASN A 142 6.02 -19.08 -35.16
C ASN A 142 6.74 -19.83 -34.04
N GLY A 143 6.73 -19.24 -32.84
CA GLY A 143 7.42 -19.79 -31.67
C GLY A 143 7.45 -18.79 -30.53
N ILE A 144 8.12 -19.16 -29.44
CA ILE A 144 8.26 -18.31 -28.25
C ILE A 144 9.48 -17.41 -28.39
N VAL A 145 9.33 -16.16 -27.96
CA VAL A 145 10.44 -15.24 -27.68
C VAL A 145 10.40 -14.91 -26.20
N GLN A 146 11.53 -15.09 -25.52
CA GLN A 146 11.69 -14.71 -24.12
C GLN A 146 12.72 -13.59 -24.01
N ILE A 147 12.39 -12.57 -23.21
CA ILE A 147 13.28 -11.45 -22.93
C ILE A 147 13.60 -11.48 -21.44
N GLY A 148 14.89 -11.55 -21.10
CA GLY A 148 15.38 -11.52 -19.74
C GLY A 148 16.19 -10.25 -19.47
N TYR A 149 15.92 -9.57 -18.36
CA TYR A 149 16.74 -8.46 -17.90
C TYR A 149 17.99 -9.01 -17.18
N LEU A 150 19.17 -8.46 -17.48
CA LEU A 150 20.47 -8.86 -16.92
C LEU A 150 21.07 -7.77 -16.03
N GLY A 151 20.30 -6.74 -15.67
CA GLY A 151 20.75 -5.62 -14.85
C GLY A 151 21.35 -4.47 -15.64
N ALA A 152 21.83 -3.47 -14.91
CA ALA A 152 22.61 -2.35 -15.42
C ALA A 152 24.07 -2.49 -14.98
N GLY A 153 25.00 -2.05 -15.82
CA GLY A 153 26.42 -2.04 -15.48
C GLY A 153 27.27 -1.40 -16.55
N HIS A 154 28.60 -1.42 -16.39
CA HIS A 154 29.51 -0.85 -17.37
C HIS A 154 29.26 -1.39 -18.78
N ARG A 155 29.35 -0.50 -19.76
CA ARG A 155 29.25 -0.85 -21.18
C ARG A 155 30.27 -1.94 -21.52
N GLY A 156 29.83 -2.99 -22.22
CA GLY A 156 30.65 -4.13 -22.62
C GLY A 156 30.87 -5.19 -21.54
N ASP A 157 30.31 -5.02 -20.32
CA ASP A 157 30.39 -6.05 -19.30
C ASP A 157 29.55 -7.29 -19.68
N THR A 158 30.24 -8.40 -19.92
CA THR A 158 29.65 -9.66 -20.37
C THR A 158 29.51 -10.69 -19.25
N SER A 159 29.86 -10.35 -18.00
CA SER A 159 29.95 -11.28 -16.88
C SER A 159 28.62 -11.98 -16.54
N LYS A 160 27.48 -11.40 -16.93
CA LYS A 160 26.12 -11.91 -16.65
C LYS A 160 25.39 -12.45 -17.89
N ASN A 161 26.04 -12.52 -19.05
CA ASN A 161 25.42 -12.89 -20.32
C ASN A 161 24.75 -14.28 -20.33
N ASN A 162 25.19 -15.18 -19.45
CA ASN A 162 24.71 -16.56 -19.39
C ASN A 162 23.88 -16.84 -18.13
N TYR A 163 23.57 -15.83 -17.30
CA TYR A 163 22.88 -16.01 -16.02
C TYR A 163 21.52 -16.71 -16.18
N LEU A 164 20.80 -16.41 -17.27
CA LEU A 164 19.46 -16.95 -17.54
C LEU A 164 19.46 -18.18 -18.47
N ASP A 165 20.63 -18.63 -18.95
CA ASP A 165 20.71 -19.71 -19.95
C ASP A 165 20.14 -21.03 -19.41
N LYS A 166 20.26 -21.28 -18.11
CA LYS A 166 19.70 -22.49 -17.48
C LYS A 166 18.17 -22.53 -17.52
N TYR A 167 17.51 -21.38 -17.58
CA TYR A 167 16.06 -21.22 -17.30
C TYR A 167 15.21 -20.91 -18.53
N HIS A 168 15.83 -20.50 -19.66
CA HIS A 168 15.09 -20.25 -20.89
C HIS A 168 14.44 -21.52 -21.46
N GLY A 169 13.46 -21.34 -22.36
CA GLY A 169 12.64 -22.41 -22.92
C GLY A 169 11.53 -22.90 -21.99
N ARG A 170 11.35 -22.27 -20.82
CA ARG A 170 10.31 -22.60 -19.83
C ARG A 170 9.63 -21.34 -19.30
N TYR A 171 8.37 -21.44 -18.91
CA TYR A 171 7.59 -20.33 -18.34
C TYR A 171 6.44 -20.83 -17.45
N SER A 172 5.92 -19.95 -16.60
CA SER A 172 4.72 -20.22 -15.80
C SER A 172 3.47 -20.06 -16.68
N TYR A 173 2.54 -21.01 -16.62
CA TYR A 173 1.30 -20.95 -17.38
C TYR A 173 0.10 -21.25 -16.48
N LYS A 174 -0.83 -20.29 -16.34
CA LYS A 174 -1.99 -20.41 -15.43
C LYS A 174 -1.59 -20.82 -13.99
N PRO A 175 -0.71 -20.03 -13.33
CA PRO A 175 -0.34 -20.31 -11.96
C PRO A 175 -1.57 -20.28 -11.04
N MET A 176 -1.53 -21.06 -9.96
CA MET A 176 -2.61 -21.16 -8.98
C MET A 176 -2.07 -20.92 -7.57
N ALA A 177 -2.78 -20.10 -6.81
CA ALA A 177 -2.58 -20.00 -5.37
C ALA A 177 -3.66 -20.83 -4.66
N SER A 178 -3.23 -21.61 -3.67
CA SER A 178 -4.13 -22.40 -2.81
C SER A 178 -3.70 -22.25 -1.37
N SER A 179 -4.65 -22.28 -0.44
CA SER A 179 -4.34 -22.08 0.97
C SER A 179 -5.14 -22.97 1.90
N CYS A 180 -4.62 -23.16 3.11
CA CYS A 180 -5.32 -23.80 4.20
C CYS A 180 -4.82 -23.29 5.56
N VAL A 181 -5.64 -23.47 6.60
CA VAL A 181 -5.29 -23.12 7.98
C VAL A 181 -5.36 -24.39 8.83
N SER A 182 -4.29 -24.65 9.58
CA SER A 182 -4.21 -25.74 10.56
C SER A 182 -4.31 -25.18 11.97
N GLU A 183 -5.48 -25.32 12.59
CA GLU A 183 -5.70 -24.85 13.96
C GLU A 183 -4.82 -25.58 14.98
N SER A 184 -4.58 -26.88 14.79
CA SER A 184 -3.75 -27.69 15.70
C SER A 184 -2.27 -27.30 15.66
N ARG A 185 -1.78 -26.79 14.53
CA ARG A 185 -0.42 -26.29 14.37
C ARG A 185 -0.29 -24.78 14.58
N ASN A 186 -1.42 -24.07 14.65
CA ASN A 186 -1.49 -22.62 14.63
C ASN A 186 -0.74 -22.01 13.41
N THR A 187 -0.90 -22.64 12.24
CA THR A 187 -0.17 -22.28 11.01
C THR A 187 -1.13 -22.17 9.83
N ALA A 188 -0.96 -21.12 9.02
CA ALA A 188 -1.61 -20.94 7.73
C ALA A 188 -0.60 -21.20 6.62
N TYR A 189 -1.04 -21.92 5.59
CA TYR A 189 -0.22 -22.33 4.46
C TYR A 189 -0.74 -21.63 3.21
N LEU A 190 0.15 -20.99 2.46
CA LEU A 190 -0.11 -20.47 1.13
C LEU A 190 0.84 -21.15 0.14
N ASN A 191 0.27 -21.93 -0.77
CA ASN A 191 0.99 -22.62 -1.81
C ASN A 191 0.78 -21.92 -3.16
N PHE A 192 1.89 -21.61 -3.84
CA PHE A 192 1.88 -21.24 -5.25
C PHE A 192 2.30 -22.43 -6.09
N ASP A 193 1.42 -22.89 -6.97
CA ASP A 193 1.75 -23.77 -8.07
C ASP A 193 1.95 -22.91 -9.32
N TRP A 194 3.19 -22.79 -9.77
CA TRP A 194 3.51 -21.96 -10.93
C TRP A 194 3.21 -22.64 -12.26
N ASN A 195 2.84 -23.93 -12.24
CA ASN A 195 2.49 -24.74 -13.40
C ASN A 195 3.47 -24.52 -14.57
N ALA A 196 4.72 -24.94 -14.33
CA ALA A 196 5.81 -24.76 -15.27
C ALA A 196 5.59 -25.58 -16.54
N VAL A 197 5.71 -24.91 -17.70
CA VAL A 197 5.62 -25.54 -19.02
C VAL A 197 6.86 -25.22 -19.87
N ASP A 198 7.16 -26.09 -20.84
CA ASP A 198 8.18 -25.87 -21.85
C ASP A 198 7.67 -24.99 -23.01
N SER A 199 8.53 -24.77 -24.00
CA SER A 199 8.20 -23.97 -25.18
C SER A 199 7.06 -24.49 -26.07
N SER A 200 6.63 -25.74 -25.86
CA SER A 200 5.48 -26.36 -26.53
C SER A 200 4.20 -26.31 -25.68
N GLY A 201 4.26 -25.75 -24.47
CA GLY A 201 3.14 -25.66 -23.55
C GLY A 201 2.90 -26.95 -22.75
N HIS A 202 3.81 -27.93 -22.81
CA HIS A 202 3.73 -29.16 -22.04
C HIS A 202 4.44 -29.02 -20.69
N GLY A 203 3.97 -29.74 -19.68
CA GLY A 203 4.64 -29.77 -18.36
C GLY A 203 6.11 -30.17 -18.49
N THR A 204 6.97 -29.48 -17.72
CA THR A 204 8.42 -29.66 -17.80
C THR A 204 9.02 -30.07 -16.45
N GLY A 205 10.06 -30.90 -16.49
CA GLY A 205 10.85 -31.27 -15.31
C GLY A 205 11.95 -30.27 -14.94
N GLY A 206 12.14 -29.22 -15.75
CA GLY A 206 13.09 -28.14 -15.44
C GLY A 206 12.49 -27.07 -14.54
N ASP A 207 13.32 -26.48 -13.69
CA ASP A 207 12.88 -25.45 -12.74
C ASP A 207 12.70 -24.07 -13.40
N LEU A 208 11.72 -23.33 -12.88
CA LEU A 208 11.55 -21.89 -13.08
C LEU A 208 12.50 -21.11 -12.14
N LEU A 209 12.94 -19.95 -12.61
CA LEU A 209 13.60 -18.94 -11.77
C LEU A 209 12.63 -17.78 -11.58
N MET A 210 12.22 -17.54 -10.35
CA MET A 210 11.23 -16.51 -10.03
C MET A 210 11.78 -15.58 -8.97
N THR A 211 11.64 -14.27 -9.19
CA THR A 211 12.00 -13.26 -8.19
C THR A 211 11.07 -13.40 -6.98
N THR A 212 11.60 -13.29 -5.77
CA THR A 212 10.80 -13.28 -4.54
C THR A 212 10.74 -11.87 -3.97
N LEU A 213 9.60 -11.48 -3.43
CA LEU A 213 9.52 -10.29 -2.59
C LEU A 213 10.16 -10.55 -1.21
N PRO A 214 10.59 -9.50 -0.48
CA PRO A 214 11.31 -9.67 0.79
C PRO A 214 10.58 -10.53 1.83
N HIS A 215 9.26 -10.36 2.01
CA HIS A 215 8.49 -11.17 2.95
C HIS A 215 8.45 -12.65 2.53
N GLN A 216 8.30 -12.92 1.23
CA GLN A 216 8.31 -14.27 0.68
C GLN A 216 9.68 -14.93 0.90
N ALA A 217 10.77 -14.22 0.62
CA ALA A 217 12.13 -14.71 0.84
C ALA A 217 12.37 -15.05 2.32
N LEU A 218 11.89 -14.22 3.25
CA LEU A 218 11.97 -14.48 4.69
C LEU A 218 11.23 -15.77 5.09
N LEU A 219 10.03 -15.98 4.55
CA LEU A 219 9.21 -17.16 4.85
C LEU A 219 9.80 -18.43 4.21
N LEU A 220 10.16 -18.37 2.92
CA LEU A 220 10.75 -19.49 2.18
C LEU A 220 12.07 -19.94 2.79
N ARG A 221 12.89 -19.01 3.33
CA ARG A 221 14.19 -19.34 3.92
C ARG A 221 14.06 -20.30 5.11
N LYS A 222 12.92 -20.35 5.81
CA LYS A 222 12.71 -21.26 6.94
C LYS A 222 12.80 -22.74 6.52
N HIS A 223 12.36 -23.08 5.30
CA HIS A 223 12.21 -24.48 4.87
C HIS A 223 12.81 -24.80 3.48
N ALA A 224 13.16 -23.77 2.70
CA ALA A 224 13.63 -23.90 1.32
C ALA A 224 14.81 -22.94 1.02
N ALA A 225 15.69 -22.71 2.00
CA ALA A 225 16.86 -21.83 1.83
C ALA A 225 17.78 -22.22 0.67
N SER A 226 17.91 -23.52 0.37
CA SER A 226 18.73 -24.03 -0.74
C SER A 226 18.22 -23.63 -2.13
N HIS A 227 16.95 -23.26 -2.24
CA HIS A 227 16.32 -22.81 -3.48
C HIS A 227 16.43 -21.28 -3.66
N LEU A 228 16.78 -20.55 -2.60
CA LEU A 228 16.95 -19.11 -2.65
C LEU A 228 18.37 -18.73 -3.06
N SER A 229 18.49 -17.72 -3.90
CA SER A 229 19.77 -17.16 -4.32
C SER A 229 19.67 -15.65 -4.51
N ASP A 230 20.78 -14.96 -4.31
CA ASP A 230 20.85 -13.54 -4.65
C ASP A 230 20.76 -13.36 -6.17
N SER A 231 20.07 -12.32 -6.61
CA SER A 231 19.82 -12.07 -8.03
C SER A 231 20.42 -10.74 -8.51
N LEU A 232 20.34 -10.53 -9.82
CA LEU A 232 20.75 -9.27 -10.47
C LEU A 232 19.75 -8.12 -10.25
N TYR A 233 18.62 -8.39 -9.56
CA TYR A 233 17.48 -7.48 -9.45
C TYR A 233 17.37 -6.77 -8.10
N GLY A 234 18.34 -6.98 -7.20
CA GLY A 234 18.29 -6.47 -5.81
C GLY A 234 17.36 -7.25 -4.87
N PHE A 235 16.46 -8.07 -5.43
CA PHE A 235 15.68 -9.07 -4.72
C PHE A 235 16.35 -10.45 -4.79
N GLN A 236 15.92 -11.39 -3.96
CA GLN A 236 16.30 -12.79 -4.13
C GLN A 236 15.46 -13.45 -5.21
N THR A 237 15.96 -14.56 -5.74
CA THR A 237 15.22 -15.45 -6.64
C THR A 237 15.08 -16.82 -6.00
N TYR A 238 13.99 -17.51 -6.32
CA TYR A 238 13.73 -18.88 -5.97
C TYR A 238 13.79 -19.76 -7.22
N GLU A 239 14.59 -20.82 -7.16
CA GLU A 239 14.64 -21.87 -8.19
C GLU A 239 13.72 -23.04 -7.80
N GLY A 240 12.66 -23.26 -8.58
CA GLY A 240 11.70 -24.35 -8.40
C GLY A 240 10.34 -24.06 -9.02
N ASN A 241 9.43 -25.03 -9.04
CA ASN A 241 8.12 -24.87 -9.71
C ASN A 241 6.94 -24.64 -8.74
N SER A 242 7.18 -24.70 -7.44
CA SER A 242 6.16 -24.49 -6.41
C SER A 242 6.74 -23.83 -5.16
N TRP A 243 5.96 -22.99 -4.50
CA TRP A 243 6.34 -22.32 -3.24
C TRP A 243 5.37 -22.67 -2.13
N LEU A 244 5.88 -22.88 -0.93
CA LEU A 244 5.07 -23.00 0.29
C LEU A 244 5.48 -21.90 1.27
N LEU A 245 4.57 -20.98 1.55
CA LEU A 245 4.72 -19.96 2.58
C LEU A 245 3.94 -20.37 3.83
N GLU A 246 4.62 -20.36 4.98
CA GLU A 246 4.03 -20.69 6.28
C GLU A 246 3.92 -19.45 7.16
N TYR A 247 2.69 -19.10 7.54
CA TYR A 247 2.38 -17.96 8.40
C TYR A 247 1.91 -18.44 9.77
N ASP A 248 2.37 -17.77 10.83
CA ASP A 248 1.80 -17.98 12.16
C ASP A 248 0.38 -17.43 12.20
N VAL A 249 -0.59 -18.23 12.63
CA VAL A 249 -1.99 -17.80 12.68
C VAL A 249 -2.18 -16.90 13.90
N PRO A 250 -2.62 -15.64 13.70
CA PRO A 250 -2.95 -14.77 14.82
C PRO A 250 -4.25 -15.25 15.48
N HIS A 251 -4.33 -15.08 16.80
CA HIS A 251 -5.58 -15.23 17.52
C HIS A 251 -6.46 -14.02 17.22
N THR A 252 -7.71 -14.25 16.80
CA THR A 252 -8.62 -13.21 16.27
C THR A 252 -9.85 -12.97 17.15
N PRO A 253 -9.70 -12.67 18.45
CA PRO A 253 -10.86 -12.52 19.31
C PRO A 253 -11.53 -11.16 19.04
N VAL A 254 -12.85 -11.13 19.10
CA VAL A 254 -13.59 -9.86 19.14
C VAL A 254 -13.45 -9.19 20.51
N ASP A 255 -13.43 -10.01 21.56
CA ASP A 255 -13.26 -9.56 22.94
C ASP A 255 -11.78 -9.30 23.29
N PRO A 256 -11.50 -8.46 24.29
CA PRO A 256 -10.18 -8.32 24.87
C PRO A 256 -9.50 -9.63 25.26
N ASP A 257 -8.17 -9.66 25.11
CA ASP A 257 -7.32 -10.72 25.65
C ASP A 257 -7.52 -10.85 27.17
N THR A 258 -7.93 -12.03 27.64
CA THR A 258 -8.26 -12.25 29.04
C THR A 258 -7.06 -12.04 29.97
N ALA A 259 -5.86 -12.41 29.52
CA ALA A 259 -4.65 -12.20 30.31
C ALA A 259 -4.33 -10.71 30.43
N ALA A 260 -4.49 -9.94 29.36
CA ALA A 260 -4.35 -8.48 29.39
C ALA A 260 -5.38 -7.83 30.34
N VAL A 261 -6.66 -8.20 30.23
CA VAL A 261 -7.72 -7.70 31.13
C VAL A 261 -7.41 -8.01 32.58
N ASN A 262 -6.98 -9.24 32.86
CA ASN A 262 -6.61 -9.63 34.22
C ASN A 262 -5.42 -8.81 34.71
N ARG A 263 -4.34 -8.64 33.93
CA ARG A 263 -3.20 -7.79 34.32
C ARG A 263 -3.66 -6.37 34.71
N VAL A 264 -4.52 -5.76 33.91
CA VAL A 264 -5.09 -4.44 34.23
C VAL A 264 -5.89 -4.47 35.53
N LYS A 265 -6.77 -5.45 35.72
CA LYS A 265 -7.62 -5.54 36.93
C LYS A 265 -6.83 -5.71 38.23
N HIS A 266 -5.66 -6.35 38.18
CA HIS A 266 -4.80 -6.54 39.35
C HIS A 266 -4.06 -5.26 39.77
N ASN A 267 -3.91 -4.27 38.88
CA ASN A 267 -3.37 -2.97 39.21
C ASN A 267 -4.51 -1.97 39.46
N ALA A 268 -4.67 -1.52 40.72
CA ALA A 268 -5.78 -0.66 41.11
C ALA A 268 -5.81 0.68 40.33
N ALA A 269 -4.66 1.27 40.04
CA ALA A 269 -4.60 2.51 39.26
C ALA A 269 -5.02 2.28 37.80
N HIS A 270 -4.49 1.24 37.15
CA HIS A 270 -4.84 0.94 35.76
C HIS A 270 -6.31 0.54 35.62
N LYS A 271 -6.85 -0.23 36.58
CA LYS A 271 -8.27 -0.56 36.65
C LYS A 271 -9.14 0.69 36.74
N ASN A 272 -8.79 1.64 37.61
CA ASN A 272 -9.53 2.88 37.77
C ASN A 272 -9.49 3.73 36.49
N ASP A 273 -8.33 3.84 35.86
CA ASP A 273 -8.17 4.57 34.59
C ASP A 273 -9.05 3.98 33.49
N ILE A 274 -9.08 2.64 33.34
CA ILE A 274 -9.96 2.00 32.35
C ILE A 274 -11.45 2.18 32.71
N LEU A 275 -11.85 2.02 33.96
CA LEU A 275 -13.26 2.20 34.36
C LEU A 275 -13.74 3.64 34.11
N ALA A 276 -12.91 4.63 34.42
CA ALA A 276 -13.19 6.03 34.14
C ALA A 276 -13.27 6.32 32.62
N ALA A 277 -12.38 5.70 31.84
CA ALA A 277 -12.41 5.81 30.39
C ALA A 277 -13.65 5.14 29.77
N ILE A 278 -14.08 3.97 30.27
CA ILE A 278 -15.32 3.31 29.81
C ILE A 278 -16.53 4.22 30.03
N ASP A 279 -16.70 4.75 31.25
CA ASP A 279 -17.82 5.63 31.58
C ASP A 279 -17.82 6.90 30.72
N ARG A 280 -16.65 7.55 30.57
CA ARG A 280 -16.50 8.73 29.74
C ARG A 280 -16.79 8.43 28.28
N ASP A 281 -16.17 7.41 27.70
CA ASP A 281 -16.31 7.09 26.28
C ASP A 281 -17.75 6.69 25.96
N ALA A 282 -18.43 5.97 26.87
CA ALA A 282 -19.83 5.57 26.72
C ALA A 282 -20.79 6.77 26.74
N LYS A 283 -20.59 7.72 27.66
CA LYS A 283 -21.35 8.98 27.74
C LYS A 283 -21.17 9.87 26.50
N ASN A 284 -20.08 9.68 25.78
CA ASN A 284 -19.73 10.47 24.59
C ASN A 284 -20.02 9.76 23.27
N GLN A 285 -20.61 8.54 23.29
CA GLN A 285 -21.03 7.87 22.06
C GLN A 285 -22.25 8.54 21.43
N ASN A 286 -22.22 8.68 20.11
CA ASN A 286 -23.32 9.24 19.31
C ASN A 286 -23.60 8.41 18.04
N LEU A 287 -23.48 7.08 18.15
CA LEU A 287 -23.59 6.18 17.00
C LEU A 287 -24.95 6.32 16.29
N ALA A 288 -26.04 6.43 17.06
CA ALA A 288 -27.38 6.55 16.49
C ALA A 288 -27.54 7.76 15.54
N ALA A 289 -26.92 8.90 15.85
CA ALA A 289 -26.99 10.08 14.98
C ALA A 289 -26.09 9.93 13.75
N ILE A 290 -24.87 9.39 13.92
CA ILE A 290 -23.89 9.19 12.84
C ILE A 290 -24.42 8.17 11.83
N CYS A 291 -24.99 7.07 12.32
CA CYS A 291 -25.40 5.92 11.52
C CYS A 291 -26.40 6.25 10.40
N ALA A 292 -27.26 7.26 10.57
CA ALA A 292 -28.27 7.62 9.58
C ALA A 292 -27.84 8.74 8.62
N HIS A 293 -26.75 9.45 8.91
CA HIS A 293 -26.45 10.74 8.27
C HIS A 293 -24.99 10.92 7.84
N SER A 294 -24.19 9.85 7.86
CA SER A 294 -22.78 9.89 7.48
C SER A 294 -22.48 8.88 6.37
N ASP A 295 -21.37 9.13 5.69
CA ASP A 295 -20.75 8.22 4.74
C ASP A 295 -20.33 6.89 5.37
N SER A 296 -20.11 5.88 4.53
CA SER A 296 -19.89 4.51 5.00
C SER A 296 -18.58 4.36 5.78
N TYR A 297 -17.55 5.16 5.48
CA TYR A 297 -16.29 5.17 6.23
C TYR A 297 -16.51 5.65 7.67
N ASN A 298 -17.14 6.82 7.83
CA ASN A 298 -17.37 7.43 9.14
C ASN A 298 -18.37 6.62 9.98
N VAL A 299 -19.41 6.03 9.37
CA VAL A 299 -20.27 5.06 10.07
C VAL A 299 -19.48 3.83 10.50
N GLY A 300 -18.65 3.29 9.62
CA GLY A 300 -17.75 2.17 9.93
C GLY A 300 -16.92 2.47 11.17
N LYS A 301 -16.16 3.56 11.17
CA LYS A 301 -15.33 3.97 12.32
C LYS A 301 -16.14 4.11 13.60
N ALA A 302 -17.31 4.74 13.54
CA ALA A 302 -18.18 4.92 14.69
C ALA A 302 -18.67 3.57 15.25
N ILE A 303 -19.20 2.68 14.40
CA ILE A 303 -19.73 1.39 14.85
C ILE A 303 -18.63 0.45 15.36
N GLY A 304 -17.45 0.47 14.73
CA GLY A 304 -16.28 -0.28 15.17
C GLY A 304 -15.80 0.17 16.55
N LEU A 305 -15.73 1.49 16.79
CA LEU A 305 -15.42 2.06 18.11
C LEU A 305 -16.45 1.65 19.16
N THR A 306 -17.75 1.78 18.85
CA THR A 306 -18.82 1.40 19.78
C THR A 306 -18.76 -0.08 20.13
N ALA A 307 -18.54 -0.97 19.16
CA ALA A 307 -18.36 -2.40 19.38
C ALA A 307 -17.13 -2.71 20.24
N ARG A 308 -16.00 -2.05 19.97
CA ARG A 308 -14.79 -2.20 20.78
C ARG A 308 -15.04 -1.77 22.23
N LEU A 309 -15.67 -0.63 22.45
CA LEU A 309 -16.02 -0.13 23.78
C LEU A 309 -16.97 -1.08 24.52
N ALA A 310 -17.98 -1.62 23.83
CA ALA A 310 -18.92 -2.57 24.40
C ALA A 310 -18.23 -3.87 24.83
N SER A 311 -17.29 -4.37 24.02
CA SER A 311 -16.45 -5.54 24.38
C SER A 311 -15.61 -5.30 25.63
N ILE A 312 -15.04 -4.11 25.80
CA ILE A 312 -14.25 -3.72 26.97
C ILE A 312 -15.16 -3.56 28.19
N SER A 313 -16.33 -2.92 28.03
CA SER A 313 -17.32 -2.78 29.08
C SER A 313 -17.74 -4.13 29.68
N ARG A 314 -17.99 -5.14 28.82
CA ARG A 314 -18.25 -6.53 29.23
C ARG A 314 -17.06 -7.14 29.96
N ALA A 315 -15.85 -7.04 29.39
CA ALA A 315 -14.65 -7.62 29.97
C ALA A 315 -14.33 -7.06 31.37
N PHE A 316 -14.68 -5.79 31.64
CA PHE A 316 -14.50 -5.14 32.94
C PHE A 316 -15.71 -5.27 33.88
N GLY A 317 -16.80 -5.93 33.45
CA GLY A 317 -17.97 -6.18 34.28
C GLY A 317 -18.81 -4.94 34.58
N THR A 318 -18.78 -3.94 33.69
CA THR A 318 -19.64 -2.75 33.75
C THR A 318 -20.92 -2.98 32.94
N ASN A 319 -21.96 -2.16 33.11
CA ASN A 319 -23.24 -2.33 32.40
C ASN A 319 -23.38 -1.45 31.15
N HIS A 320 -22.39 -0.62 30.80
CA HIS A 320 -22.47 0.29 29.65
C HIS A 320 -22.70 -0.46 28.32
N TYR A 321 -22.22 -1.70 28.19
CA TYR A 321 -22.43 -2.53 27.01
C TYR A 321 -23.91 -2.68 26.63
N GLN A 322 -24.86 -2.61 27.56
CA GLN A 322 -26.28 -2.80 27.25
C GLN A 322 -26.82 -1.68 26.34
N GLN A 323 -26.47 -0.44 26.65
CA GLN A 323 -26.82 0.71 25.83
C GLN A 323 -26.03 0.71 24.52
N LEU A 324 -24.76 0.30 24.56
CA LEU A 324 -23.91 0.23 23.38
C LEU A 324 -24.40 -0.84 22.39
N ASP A 325 -24.80 -2.03 22.88
CA ASP A 325 -25.40 -3.10 22.10
C ASP A 325 -26.68 -2.65 21.40
N THR A 326 -27.52 -1.88 22.10
CA THR A 326 -28.74 -1.29 21.52
C THR A 326 -28.40 -0.35 20.36
N GLN A 327 -27.35 0.45 20.49
CA GLN A 327 -26.89 1.34 19.41
C GLN A 327 -26.27 0.55 18.25
N ILE A 328 -25.46 -0.48 18.54
CA ILE A 328 -24.80 -1.33 17.55
C ILE A 328 -25.85 -2.04 16.69
N VAL A 329 -26.81 -2.73 17.31
CA VAL A 329 -27.85 -3.46 16.55
C VAL A 329 -28.76 -2.52 15.78
N GLY A 330 -29.11 -1.37 16.35
CA GLY A 330 -29.89 -0.36 15.65
C GLY A 330 -29.18 0.14 14.39
N CYS A 331 -27.84 0.26 14.44
CA CYS A 331 -27.07 0.63 13.27
C CYS A 331 -26.88 -0.51 12.26
N LEU A 332 -26.56 -1.73 12.73
CA LEU A 332 -26.45 -2.91 11.89
C LEU A 332 -27.77 -3.21 11.16
N ASN A 333 -28.91 -3.12 11.85
CA ASN A 333 -30.21 -3.34 11.23
C ASN A 333 -30.46 -2.38 10.05
N LYS A 334 -30.06 -1.12 10.17
CA LYS A 334 -30.19 -0.12 9.10
C LYS A 334 -29.30 -0.45 7.91
N TRP A 335 -28.00 -0.62 8.16
CA TRP A 335 -27.00 -0.79 7.10
C TRP A 335 -27.05 -2.16 6.43
N LEU A 336 -27.42 -3.22 7.17
CA LEU A 336 -27.72 -4.54 6.61
C LEU A 336 -29.11 -4.60 5.98
N ARG A 337 -29.88 -3.50 6.00
CA ARG A 337 -31.24 -3.38 5.45
C ARG A 337 -32.23 -4.39 6.02
N ILE A 338 -32.06 -4.77 7.29
CA ILE A 338 -33.06 -5.49 8.09
C ILE A 338 -34.21 -4.51 8.36
N ASP A 339 -33.86 -3.33 8.85
CA ASP A 339 -34.74 -2.16 8.91
C ASP A 339 -34.36 -1.23 7.75
N ASP A 340 -35.03 -1.36 6.60
CA ASP A 340 -34.65 -0.67 5.35
C ASP A 340 -35.04 0.83 5.32
N THR A 341 -34.65 1.57 6.36
CA THR A 341 -35.04 2.97 6.63
C THR A 341 -34.03 4.01 6.15
N LEU A 342 -32.83 3.60 5.70
CA LEU A 342 -31.82 4.55 5.22
C LEU A 342 -32.29 5.24 3.95
N ASP A 343 -31.82 6.47 3.72
CA ASP A 343 -32.01 7.13 2.43
C ASP A 343 -31.38 6.31 1.30
N SER A 344 -31.97 6.36 0.10
CA SER A 344 -31.56 5.51 -1.03
C SER A 344 -30.08 5.63 -1.39
N MET A 345 -29.44 6.79 -1.14
CA MET A 345 -28.02 7.00 -1.41
C MET A 345 -27.09 6.22 -0.47
N TRP A 346 -27.53 5.92 0.76
CA TRP A 346 -26.77 5.19 1.78
C TRP A 346 -27.03 3.68 1.78
N LYS A 347 -27.97 3.20 0.96
CA LYS A 347 -28.29 1.76 0.90
C LYS A 347 -27.21 1.01 0.12
N PHE A 348 -26.60 0.01 0.75
CA PHE A 348 -25.84 -1.00 0.04
C PHE A 348 -26.73 -1.74 -0.97
N ARG A 349 -26.21 -1.90 -2.18
CA ARG A 349 -26.78 -2.61 -3.31
C ARG A 349 -25.72 -3.54 -3.90
N TYR A 350 -26.17 -4.45 -4.74
CA TYR A 350 -25.28 -5.29 -5.53
C TYR A 350 -25.10 -4.68 -6.91
N ASP A 351 -23.85 -4.49 -7.33
CA ASP A 351 -23.50 -4.19 -8.72
C ASP A 351 -23.29 -5.51 -9.49
N MET A 352 -24.05 -5.68 -10.56
CA MET A 352 -24.00 -6.84 -11.44
C MET A 352 -22.93 -6.74 -12.53
N VAL A 353 -22.28 -5.58 -12.69
CA VAL A 353 -21.22 -5.38 -13.69
C VAL A 353 -19.89 -5.91 -13.15
N TRP A 354 -19.45 -5.43 -11.98
CA TRP A 354 -18.18 -5.82 -11.38
C TRP A 354 -18.31 -6.87 -10.27
N GLY A 355 -19.54 -7.21 -9.87
CA GLY A 355 -19.82 -8.23 -8.88
C GLY A 355 -19.36 -7.81 -7.49
N GLY A 356 -20.09 -6.90 -6.84
CA GLY A 356 -19.75 -6.43 -5.50
C GLY A 356 -20.74 -5.46 -4.90
N LEU A 357 -20.44 -4.98 -3.70
CA LEU A 357 -21.24 -3.95 -3.05
C LEU A 357 -21.10 -2.61 -3.75
N PHE A 358 -22.19 -1.88 -3.79
CA PHE A 358 -22.25 -0.52 -4.31
C PHE A 358 -23.17 0.29 -3.42
N LEU A 359 -22.78 1.52 -3.10
CA LEU A 359 -23.68 2.54 -2.60
C LEU A 359 -23.44 3.82 -3.41
N LYS A 360 -24.46 4.68 -3.50
CA LYS A 360 -24.35 5.90 -4.30
C LYS A 360 -23.61 7.03 -3.55
N ALA A 361 -23.81 7.11 -2.23
CA ALA A 361 -23.24 8.12 -1.32
C ALA A 361 -23.53 9.60 -1.63
N THR A 362 -24.28 9.91 -2.68
CA THR A 362 -24.68 11.28 -3.03
C THR A 362 -26.04 11.29 -3.70
N ASN A 363 -26.79 12.38 -3.52
CA ASN A 363 -28.00 12.63 -4.32
C ASN A 363 -27.64 13.14 -5.73
N GLY A 364 -26.44 13.68 -5.93
CA GLY A 364 -25.94 14.17 -7.21
C GLY A 364 -25.30 13.10 -8.09
N GLU A 365 -24.35 13.53 -8.92
CA GLU A 365 -23.51 12.66 -9.73
C GLU A 365 -22.38 12.02 -8.91
N VAL A 366 -22.14 10.74 -9.17
CA VAL A 366 -21.08 9.96 -8.55
C VAL A 366 -19.75 10.29 -9.24
N ASN A 367 -18.71 10.59 -8.47
CA ASN A 367 -17.35 10.86 -8.95
C ASN A 367 -16.31 10.06 -8.14
N PHE A 368 -15.07 9.98 -8.61
CA PHE A 368 -14.02 9.14 -8.00
C PHE A 368 -13.69 9.45 -6.53
N GLY A 369 -14.07 10.63 -6.00
CA GLY A 369 -13.91 10.97 -4.58
C GLY A 369 -15.18 10.80 -3.74
N THR A 370 -16.30 10.36 -4.33
CA THR A 370 -17.56 10.15 -3.61
C THR A 370 -17.39 9.00 -2.62
N ASP A 371 -17.63 9.26 -1.33
CA ASP A 371 -17.39 8.31 -0.23
C ASP A 371 -16.03 7.61 -0.37
N TYR A 372 -14.98 8.43 -0.54
CA TYR A 372 -13.59 7.99 -0.70
C TYR A 372 -13.36 7.04 -1.89
N GLY A 373 -14.29 7.02 -2.85
CA GLY A 373 -14.23 6.18 -4.03
C GLY A 373 -14.89 4.80 -3.84
N PHE A 374 -15.63 4.58 -2.75
CA PHE A 374 -16.42 3.36 -2.54
C PHE A 374 -17.28 2.99 -3.76
N PRO A 375 -18.00 3.91 -4.44
CA PRO A 375 -18.78 3.54 -5.64
C PRO A 375 -17.94 2.97 -6.80
N PHE A 376 -16.61 3.13 -6.75
CA PHE A 376 -15.63 2.63 -7.70
C PHE A 376 -14.73 1.54 -7.11
N TYR A 377 -15.17 0.84 -6.07
CA TYR A 377 -14.42 -0.24 -5.43
C TYR A 377 -13.13 0.20 -4.71
N ASN A 378 -12.93 1.50 -4.48
CA ASN A 378 -11.87 1.91 -3.57
C ASN A 378 -12.29 1.58 -2.12
N ASP A 379 -11.33 1.17 -1.32
CA ASP A 379 -11.41 1.21 0.14
C ASP A 379 -12.56 0.38 0.76
N HIS A 380 -13.14 -0.59 0.03
CA HIS A 380 -14.22 -1.41 0.61
C HIS A 380 -13.71 -2.19 1.83
N HIS A 381 -12.50 -2.74 1.80
CA HIS A 381 -11.88 -3.38 2.97
C HIS A 381 -11.74 -2.40 4.16
N PHE A 382 -11.35 -1.16 3.94
CA PHE A 382 -11.28 -0.14 4.99
C PHE A 382 -12.66 0.15 5.58
N HIS A 383 -13.67 0.37 4.75
CA HIS A 383 -15.01 0.73 5.19
C HIS A 383 -15.72 -0.45 5.85
N LEU A 384 -15.85 -1.56 5.11
CA LEU A 384 -16.62 -2.74 5.51
C LEU A 384 -15.94 -3.52 6.63
N GLY A 385 -14.61 -3.43 6.78
CA GLY A 385 -13.88 -4.06 7.87
C GLY A 385 -14.40 -3.69 9.26
N TYR A 386 -14.77 -2.42 9.45
CA TYR A 386 -15.39 -1.99 10.70
C TYR A 386 -16.80 -2.57 10.92
N PHE A 387 -17.61 -2.66 9.86
CA PHE A 387 -18.93 -3.29 9.94
C PHE A 387 -18.80 -4.78 10.25
N LEU A 388 -17.84 -5.47 9.64
CA LEU A 388 -17.55 -6.88 9.91
C LEU A 388 -17.12 -7.09 11.36
N TYR A 389 -16.24 -6.25 11.89
CA TYR A 389 -15.83 -6.30 13.30
C TYR A 389 -17.02 -6.08 14.25
N ALA A 390 -17.85 -5.08 13.98
CA ALA A 390 -19.03 -4.79 14.80
C ALA A 390 -20.10 -5.90 14.73
N ALA A 391 -20.33 -6.45 13.53
CA ALA A 391 -21.23 -7.56 13.32
C ALA A 391 -20.74 -8.84 14.02
N ALA A 392 -19.44 -9.13 13.95
CA ALA A 392 -18.82 -10.24 14.67
C ALA A 392 -19.03 -10.11 16.18
N TYR A 393 -18.81 -8.91 16.72
CA TYR A 393 -19.02 -8.64 18.14
C TYR A 393 -20.47 -8.90 18.54
N TYR A 394 -21.41 -8.33 17.81
CA TYR A 394 -22.82 -8.46 18.14
C TYR A 394 -23.32 -9.90 17.98
N ALA A 395 -22.99 -10.57 16.87
CA ALA A 395 -23.35 -11.96 16.63
C ALA A 395 -22.78 -12.92 17.68
N LYS A 396 -21.57 -12.67 18.18
CA LYS A 396 -20.97 -13.49 19.25
C LYS A 396 -21.77 -13.42 20.56
N HIS A 397 -22.23 -12.24 20.95
CA HIS A 397 -22.96 -12.02 22.21
C HIS A 397 -24.49 -12.17 22.06
N HIS A 398 -25.00 -12.20 20.82
CA HIS A 398 -26.42 -12.34 20.45
C HIS A 398 -26.57 -13.34 19.30
N SER A 399 -26.24 -14.62 19.58
CA SER A 399 -26.15 -15.68 18.56
C SER A 399 -27.42 -15.82 17.72
N ASP A 400 -28.60 -15.70 18.33
CA ASP A 400 -29.87 -15.85 17.63
C ASP A 400 -30.06 -14.79 16.54
N TRP A 401 -29.66 -13.53 16.82
CA TRP A 401 -29.67 -12.46 15.83
C TRP A 401 -28.67 -12.75 14.69
N GLY A 402 -27.45 -13.21 15.04
CA GLY A 402 -26.43 -13.54 14.06
C GLY A 402 -26.88 -14.64 13.09
N HIS A 403 -27.49 -15.70 13.61
CA HIS A 403 -28.02 -16.80 12.79
C HIS A 403 -29.25 -16.37 11.97
N ALA A 404 -30.14 -15.55 12.52
CA ALA A 404 -31.32 -15.05 11.82
C ALA A 404 -30.99 -14.12 10.64
N HIS A 405 -29.82 -13.47 10.66
CA HIS A 405 -29.39 -12.52 9.64
C HIS A 405 -28.13 -12.92 8.89
N LYS A 406 -27.76 -14.21 8.97
CA LYS A 406 -26.54 -14.80 8.41
C LYS A 406 -26.31 -14.45 6.94
N ASP A 407 -27.34 -14.51 6.10
CA ASP A 407 -27.21 -14.20 4.66
C ASP A 407 -26.80 -12.75 4.40
N ARG A 408 -27.28 -11.80 5.22
CA ARG A 408 -26.92 -10.38 5.10
C ARG A 408 -25.49 -10.13 5.57
N LEU A 409 -25.06 -10.84 6.62
CA LEU A 409 -23.68 -10.80 7.11
C LEU A 409 -22.72 -11.38 6.07
N TYR A 410 -23.08 -12.48 5.43
CA TYR A 410 -22.30 -13.06 4.34
C TYR A 410 -22.27 -12.19 3.09
N PHE A 411 -23.35 -11.50 2.77
CA PHE A 411 -23.37 -10.53 1.66
C PHE A 411 -22.34 -9.42 1.87
N LEU A 412 -22.18 -8.93 3.10
CA LEU A 412 -21.13 -7.99 3.47
C LEU A 412 -19.73 -8.62 3.38
N ALA A 413 -19.56 -9.80 3.98
CA ALA A 413 -18.27 -10.48 4.09
C ALA A 413 -17.69 -10.92 2.74
N ARG A 414 -18.54 -11.36 1.81
CA ARG A 414 -18.11 -11.85 0.48
C ARG A 414 -17.50 -10.76 -0.39
N ASP A 415 -17.82 -9.49 -0.16
CA ASP A 415 -17.27 -8.40 -0.96
C ASP A 415 -15.76 -8.21 -0.80
N VAL A 416 -15.26 -8.42 0.42
CA VAL A 416 -13.84 -8.28 0.77
C VAL A 416 -13.13 -9.63 0.95
N GLY A 417 -13.90 -10.68 1.24
CA GLY A 417 -13.38 -11.94 1.77
C GLY A 417 -14.00 -13.20 1.19
N ASN A 418 -14.51 -13.17 -0.05
CA ASN A 418 -15.01 -14.39 -0.70
C ASN A 418 -13.90 -15.47 -0.77
N PRO A 419 -14.10 -16.67 -0.19
CA PRO A 419 -13.07 -17.71 -0.12
C PRO A 419 -12.96 -18.57 -1.38
N SER A 420 -13.83 -18.41 -2.39
CA SER A 420 -13.91 -19.38 -3.50
C SER A 420 -14.31 -18.81 -4.85
N HIS A 421 -13.60 -19.22 -5.91
CA HIS A 421 -13.97 -18.96 -7.31
C HIS A 421 -15.27 -19.64 -7.74
N ARG A 422 -15.85 -20.53 -6.89
CA ARG A 422 -17.17 -21.12 -7.13
C ARG A 422 -18.31 -20.16 -6.88
N ASP A 423 -18.06 -19.07 -6.16
CA ASP A 423 -19.03 -18.00 -6.00
C ASP A 423 -19.06 -17.14 -7.27
N PRO A 424 -20.17 -17.13 -8.04
CA PRO A 424 -20.27 -16.34 -9.26
C PRO A 424 -20.55 -14.86 -9.00
N HIS A 425 -20.79 -14.46 -7.75
CA HIS A 425 -21.25 -13.11 -7.42
C HIS A 425 -20.16 -12.16 -6.93
N PHE A 426 -19.09 -12.67 -6.32
CA PHE A 426 -18.01 -11.85 -5.79
C PHE A 426 -16.64 -12.40 -6.22
N PRO A 427 -15.66 -11.54 -6.55
CA PRO A 427 -14.29 -12.00 -6.78
C PRO A 427 -13.67 -12.54 -5.49
N VAL A 428 -12.73 -13.47 -5.63
CA VAL A 428 -12.02 -14.05 -4.49
C VAL A 428 -11.17 -12.98 -3.81
N VAL A 429 -11.42 -12.75 -2.52
CA VAL A 429 -10.76 -11.77 -1.64
C VAL A 429 -10.29 -10.48 -2.34
N ARG A 430 -11.27 -9.73 -2.88
CA ARG A 430 -11.11 -8.59 -3.82
C ARG A 430 -9.83 -7.76 -3.67
N HIS A 431 -9.50 -7.35 -2.44
CA HIS A 431 -8.41 -6.43 -2.17
C HIS A 431 -7.06 -7.12 -1.99
N GLN A 432 -7.03 -8.39 -1.55
CA GLN A 432 -5.78 -9.07 -1.23
C GLN A 432 -5.00 -9.42 -2.49
N ASP A 433 -3.74 -9.00 -2.55
CA ASP A 433 -2.78 -9.53 -3.52
C ASP A 433 -1.96 -10.65 -2.87
N PHE A 434 -2.14 -11.87 -3.37
CA PHE A 434 -1.47 -13.04 -2.79
C PHE A 434 0.05 -12.96 -2.93
N TYR A 435 0.54 -12.36 -4.02
CA TYR A 435 1.97 -12.26 -4.28
C TYR A 435 2.59 -11.14 -3.47
N TYR A 436 2.00 -9.94 -3.48
CA TYR A 436 2.49 -8.83 -2.67
C TYR A 436 2.31 -9.06 -1.16
N GLY A 437 1.34 -9.90 -0.79
CA GLY A 437 1.07 -10.30 0.59
C GLY A 437 0.27 -9.27 1.38
N PHE A 438 -0.16 -8.18 0.75
CA PHE A 438 -0.97 -7.11 1.33
C PHE A 438 -2.09 -6.69 0.37
N SER A 439 -3.04 -5.91 0.87
CA SER A 439 -4.20 -5.45 0.12
C SER A 439 -3.90 -4.21 -0.73
N TRP A 440 -4.63 -4.05 -1.83
CA TRP A 440 -4.67 -2.80 -2.57
C TRP A 440 -5.99 -2.08 -2.28
N ALA A 441 -5.90 -0.80 -1.94
CA ALA A 441 -7.06 0.03 -1.65
C ALA A 441 -7.77 0.51 -2.92
N SER A 442 -7.02 0.70 -4.00
CA SER A 442 -7.55 1.20 -5.28
C SER A 442 -8.41 0.16 -6.00
N GLY A 443 -9.60 0.58 -6.43
CA GLY A 443 -10.53 -0.18 -7.25
C GLY A 443 -10.48 0.23 -8.73
N VAL A 444 -11.65 0.40 -9.33
CA VAL A 444 -11.84 0.74 -10.76
C VAL A 444 -11.68 2.26 -10.96
N ALA A 445 -10.49 2.78 -10.65
CA ALA A 445 -10.11 4.18 -10.82
C ALA A 445 -8.87 4.31 -11.72
N PRO A 446 -8.71 5.40 -12.49
CA PRO A 446 -7.50 5.63 -13.27
C PRO A 446 -6.28 5.81 -12.36
N GLY A 447 -5.19 5.11 -12.63
CA GLY A 447 -3.92 5.25 -11.89
C GLY A 447 -3.27 3.91 -11.57
N GLU A 448 -2.19 3.97 -10.79
CA GLU A 448 -1.57 2.79 -10.18
C GLU A 448 -2.39 2.34 -8.98
N ARG A 449 -2.37 1.03 -8.68
CA ARG A 449 -2.90 0.55 -7.39
C ARG A 449 -2.07 1.13 -6.25
N GLN A 450 -2.73 1.55 -5.18
CA GLN A 450 -2.09 2.01 -3.96
C GLN A 450 -2.76 1.48 -2.69
N GLU A 451 -2.01 1.47 -1.59
CA GLU A 451 -2.45 1.14 -0.24
C GLU A 451 -1.80 2.13 0.74
N GLU A 452 -2.61 2.77 1.59
CA GLU A 452 -2.14 3.71 2.62
C GLU A 452 -2.28 3.10 4.02
N SER A 453 -3.50 2.89 4.52
CA SER A 453 -3.75 2.41 5.88
C SER A 453 -3.76 0.89 5.96
N ALA A 454 -2.57 0.30 5.99
CA ALA A 454 -2.44 -1.15 6.09
C ALA A 454 -3.01 -1.71 7.41
N SER A 455 -3.13 -0.90 8.46
CA SER A 455 -3.83 -1.27 9.69
C SER A 455 -5.36 -1.37 9.54
N GLU A 456 -5.97 -0.63 8.62
CA GLU A 456 -7.40 -0.80 8.28
C GLU A 456 -7.62 -2.08 7.45
N SER A 457 -6.68 -2.44 6.57
CA SER A 457 -6.65 -3.77 5.92
C SER A 457 -6.58 -4.91 6.94
N ILE A 458 -5.69 -4.79 7.94
CA ILE A 458 -5.63 -5.73 9.07
C ILE A 458 -6.97 -5.80 9.82
N ASN A 459 -7.60 -4.66 10.11
CA ASN A 459 -8.89 -4.63 10.78
C ASN A 459 -9.99 -5.34 9.98
N CYS A 460 -9.96 -5.23 8.65
CA CYS A 460 -10.90 -5.94 7.78
C CYS A 460 -10.82 -7.46 7.98
N TYR A 461 -9.64 -8.05 7.84
CA TYR A 461 -9.49 -9.50 7.96
C TYR A 461 -9.59 -10.00 9.41
N HIS A 462 -9.30 -9.14 10.41
CA HIS A 462 -9.66 -9.42 11.80
C HIS A 462 -11.18 -9.51 11.96
N GLY A 463 -11.94 -8.53 11.44
CA GLY A 463 -13.40 -8.55 11.45
C GLY A 463 -13.99 -9.76 10.72
N LEU A 464 -13.40 -10.14 9.58
CA LEU A 464 -13.79 -11.32 8.80
C LEU A 464 -13.59 -12.62 9.59
N ALA A 465 -12.39 -12.81 10.17
CA ALA A 465 -12.07 -13.98 10.98
C ALA A 465 -12.97 -14.08 12.20
N ALA A 466 -13.18 -12.95 12.89
CA ALA A 466 -14.04 -12.82 14.05
C ALA A 466 -15.52 -13.14 13.72
N LEU A 467 -16.00 -12.72 12.55
CA LEU A 467 -17.37 -13.01 12.11
C LEU A 467 -17.55 -14.50 11.80
N GLY A 468 -16.57 -15.13 11.15
CA GLY A 468 -16.55 -16.57 10.94
C GLY A 468 -16.62 -17.35 12.27
N ASP A 469 -15.80 -16.94 13.26
CA ASP A 469 -15.82 -17.53 14.60
C ASP A 469 -17.19 -17.35 15.29
N ALA A 470 -17.76 -16.15 15.25
CA ALA A 470 -19.07 -15.84 15.85
C ALA A 470 -20.24 -16.63 15.22
N LEU A 471 -20.14 -16.97 13.93
CA LEU A 471 -21.16 -17.74 13.18
C LEU A 471 -20.88 -19.25 13.14
N GLY A 472 -19.77 -19.72 13.75
CA GLY A 472 -19.34 -21.11 13.65
C GLY A 472 -18.98 -21.55 12.23
N ASP A 473 -18.51 -20.62 11.39
CA ASP A 473 -18.10 -20.88 10.01
C ASP A 473 -16.57 -20.95 9.89
N PRO A 474 -15.99 -22.18 9.79
CA PRO A 474 -14.55 -22.35 9.72
C PRO A 474 -13.97 -21.81 8.41
N TYR A 475 -14.70 -21.82 7.29
CA TYR A 475 -14.18 -21.33 6.02
C TYR A 475 -13.99 -19.82 6.08
N LEU A 476 -15.00 -19.08 6.55
CA LEU A 476 -14.90 -17.64 6.71
C LEU A 476 -13.82 -17.25 7.74
N LYS A 477 -13.77 -17.98 8.85
CA LYS A 477 -12.76 -17.80 9.90
C LYS A 477 -11.35 -17.99 9.35
N HIS A 478 -11.09 -19.10 8.66
CA HIS A 478 -9.77 -19.45 8.13
C HIS A 478 -9.33 -18.51 7.02
N THR A 479 -10.24 -18.07 6.15
CA THR A 479 -9.95 -17.03 5.15
C THR A 479 -9.54 -15.72 5.83
N GLY A 480 -10.29 -15.25 6.83
CA GLY A 480 -9.89 -14.07 7.60
C GLY A 480 -8.54 -14.25 8.31
N GLN A 481 -8.29 -15.41 8.91
CA GLN A 481 -7.03 -15.68 9.62
C GLN A 481 -5.81 -15.69 8.70
N LEU A 482 -5.91 -16.34 7.53
CA LEU A 482 -4.83 -16.35 6.54
C LEU A 482 -4.50 -14.93 6.09
N HIS A 483 -5.50 -14.18 5.63
CA HIS A 483 -5.27 -12.86 5.06
C HIS A 483 -4.81 -11.86 6.12
N LEU A 484 -5.31 -11.97 7.36
CA LEU A 484 -4.75 -11.22 8.48
C LEU A 484 -3.28 -11.54 8.73
N ALA A 485 -2.88 -12.82 8.67
CA ALA A 485 -1.48 -13.22 8.85
C ALA A 485 -0.58 -12.70 7.72
N MET A 486 -1.08 -12.69 6.48
CA MET A 486 -0.40 -12.12 5.32
C MET A 486 -0.20 -10.61 5.49
N GLU A 487 -1.26 -9.87 5.85
CA GLU A 487 -1.17 -8.44 6.09
C GLU A 487 -0.16 -8.10 7.20
N ILE A 488 -0.21 -8.79 8.34
CA ILE A 488 0.73 -8.56 9.45
C ILE A 488 2.18 -8.79 8.98
N ALA A 489 2.43 -9.86 8.23
CA ALA A 489 3.77 -10.16 7.71
C ALA A 489 4.26 -9.06 6.75
N SER A 490 3.39 -8.61 5.85
CA SER A 490 3.70 -7.59 4.85
C SER A 490 3.84 -6.19 5.44
N VAL A 491 2.99 -5.80 6.40
CA VAL A 491 3.12 -4.54 7.14
C VAL A 491 4.45 -4.45 7.85
N ARG A 492 4.85 -5.53 8.55
CA ARG A 492 6.14 -5.60 9.22
C ARG A 492 7.31 -5.49 8.25
N GLU A 493 7.14 -5.96 7.02
CA GLU A 493 8.21 -5.95 6.01
C GLU A 493 8.29 -4.65 5.20
N TYR A 494 7.15 -4.05 4.86
CA TYR A 494 7.07 -2.96 3.88
C TYR A 494 6.67 -1.61 4.47
N TRP A 495 5.88 -1.58 5.55
CA TRP A 495 5.49 -0.33 6.20
C TRP A 495 6.38 0.04 7.36
N GLN A 496 7.01 -0.94 7.99
CA GLN A 496 7.76 -0.76 9.22
C GLN A 496 9.24 -0.99 8.99
N VAL A 497 10.05 0.02 9.30
CA VAL A 497 11.50 -0.18 9.34
C VAL A 497 11.83 -0.94 10.61
N ARG A 498 12.47 -2.09 10.43
CA ARG A 498 12.89 -3.05 11.45
C ARG A 498 14.36 -3.37 11.24
N ALA A 499 15.00 -4.01 12.22
CA ALA A 499 16.44 -4.24 12.16
C ALA A 499 16.84 -5.07 10.92
N HIS A 500 16.03 -6.08 10.57
CA HIS A 500 16.34 -7.02 9.47
C HIS A 500 16.10 -6.42 8.08
N ASN A 501 15.08 -5.58 7.93
CA ASN A 501 14.68 -5.01 6.63
C ASN A 501 15.18 -3.57 6.42
N LYS A 502 15.83 -2.94 7.41
CA LYS A 502 16.31 -1.54 7.34
C LYS A 502 17.02 -1.19 6.04
N LYS A 503 17.88 -2.08 5.54
CA LYS A 503 18.65 -1.89 4.31
C LYS A 503 17.81 -1.79 3.04
N HIS A 504 16.56 -2.24 3.07
CA HIS A 504 15.61 -2.17 1.95
C HIS A 504 14.98 -0.79 1.80
N PHE A 505 15.07 0.06 2.83
CA PHE A 505 14.49 1.40 2.82
C PHE A 505 15.50 2.47 2.42
N PRO A 506 15.07 3.56 1.76
CA PRO A 506 15.92 4.73 1.55
C PRO A 506 16.31 5.39 2.89
N PRO A 507 17.44 6.14 2.95
CA PRO A 507 17.96 6.68 4.21
C PRO A 507 16.97 7.48 5.06
N MET A 508 16.06 8.21 4.42
CA MET A 508 15.05 8.97 5.15
C MET A 508 14.03 8.07 5.85
N LEU A 509 13.54 7.02 5.18
CA LEU A 509 12.64 6.04 5.79
C LEU A 509 13.36 5.25 6.90
N GLN A 510 14.64 4.91 6.70
CA GLN A 510 15.46 4.28 7.74
C GLN A 510 15.54 5.09 9.04
N LYS A 511 15.47 6.42 8.95
CA LYS A 511 15.46 7.33 10.10
C LYS A 511 14.07 7.49 10.72
N ASN A 512 13.03 7.48 9.88
CA ASN A 512 11.68 7.82 10.32
C ASN A 512 10.83 6.62 10.76
N GLY A 513 11.23 5.41 10.39
CA GLY A 513 10.67 4.18 10.95
C GLY A 513 9.38 3.68 10.27
N VAL A 514 8.76 4.48 9.40
CA VAL A 514 7.42 4.20 8.85
C VAL A 514 7.26 4.69 7.41
N VAL A 515 6.58 3.90 6.57
CA VAL A 515 6.10 4.28 5.24
C VAL A 515 4.67 4.81 5.32
N GLY A 516 4.36 5.82 4.53
CA GLY A 516 3.00 6.37 4.44
C GLY A 516 2.10 5.50 3.58
N GLN A 517 2.48 5.35 2.32
CA GLN A 517 1.68 4.68 1.30
C GLN A 517 2.59 3.95 0.31
N ILE A 518 2.12 2.84 -0.23
CA ILE A 518 2.77 2.09 -1.30
C ILE A 518 1.89 2.11 -2.54
N ALA A 519 2.48 2.34 -3.70
CA ALA A 519 1.89 2.14 -5.02
C ALA A 519 2.75 1.18 -5.85
N GLU A 520 2.20 0.66 -6.94
CA GLU A 520 2.87 -0.34 -7.78
C GLU A 520 4.29 0.07 -8.23
N GLY A 521 4.49 1.35 -8.55
CA GLY A 521 5.78 1.88 -8.98
C GLY A 521 6.54 2.71 -7.94
N ALA A 522 5.96 2.97 -6.75
CA ALA A 522 6.49 3.98 -5.84
C ALA A 522 6.18 3.73 -4.37
N TRP A 523 7.07 4.19 -3.50
CA TRP A 523 6.80 4.30 -2.06
C TRP A 523 6.68 5.78 -1.71
N TYR A 524 5.59 6.12 -1.04
CA TYR A 524 5.31 7.47 -0.61
C TYR A 524 5.56 7.63 0.89
N VAL A 525 6.27 8.69 1.18
CA VAL A 525 6.66 9.14 2.53
C VAL A 525 5.72 10.22 3.05
N TYR A 526 4.52 10.25 2.50
CA TYR A 526 3.47 11.22 2.80
C TYR A 526 2.12 10.52 2.77
N THR A 527 1.13 11.12 3.44
CA THR A 527 -0.28 10.74 3.34
C THR A 527 -1.03 11.60 2.32
N LEU A 528 -2.10 11.06 1.74
CA LEU A 528 -3.02 11.78 0.87
C LEU A 528 -3.95 12.69 1.69
N ASP A 529 -4.08 13.98 1.36
CA ASP A 529 -5.20 14.91 1.68
C ASP A 529 -6.01 14.79 3.01
N TRP A 530 -5.42 14.33 4.12
CA TRP A 530 -6.02 14.42 5.46
C TRP A 530 -5.49 15.63 6.25
N PRO A 531 -6.33 16.24 7.12
CA PRO A 531 -5.88 17.31 8.02
C PRO A 531 -4.92 16.77 9.10
N CYS A 532 -3.65 16.66 8.75
CA CYS A 532 -2.54 16.53 9.69
C CYS A 532 -2.02 17.93 9.99
N ASP A 533 -2.03 18.31 11.27
CA ASP A 533 -1.69 19.68 11.66
C ASP A 533 -0.66 19.68 12.79
N PRO A 534 0.57 20.19 12.57
CA PRO A 534 1.07 20.84 11.36
C PRO A 534 1.45 19.84 10.25
N ASN A 535 1.14 20.20 9.00
CA ASN A 535 1.48 19.41 7.80
C ASN A 535 2.95 19.61 7.36
N ARG A 536 3.90 19.56 8.30
CA ARG A 536 5.33 19.74 8.04
C ARG A 536 6.18 18.74 8.83
N PHE A 537 7.38 18.47 8.31
CA PHE A 537 8.36 17.63 8.97
C PHE A 537 8.80 18.24 10.32
N PRO A 538 8.96 17.44 11.40
CA PRO A 538 8.71 15.99 11.50
C PRO A 538 7.24 15.58 11.80
N MET A 539 6.36 16.51 12.14
CA MET A 539 4.99 16.24 12.62
C MET A 539 4.13 15.49 11.61
N ARG A 540 4.28 15.76 10.31
CA ARG A 540 3.61 15.00 9.24
C ARG A 540 3.95 13.51 9.30
N HIS A 541 5.17 13.14 9.70
CA HIS A 541 5.56 11.72 9.81
C HIS A 541 4.93 11.02 11.01
N ALA A 542 4.61 11.75 12.08
CA ALA A 542 3.86 11.18 13.19
C ALA A 542 2.41 10.86 12.81
N CYS A 543 1.80 11.61 11.88
CA CYS A 543 0.53 11.20 11.26
C CYS A 543 0.67 9.90 10.46
N LEU A 544 1.82 9.68 9.77
CA LEU A 544 2.10 8.40 9.12
C LEU A 544 2.16 7.26 10.12
N VAL A 545 2.69 7.48 11.33
CA VAL A 545 2.61 6.46 12.40
C VAL A 545 1.15 6.17 12.74
N GLY A 546 0.34 7.21 12.96
CA GLY A 546 -1.06 7.03 13.36
C GLY A 546 -1.91 6.28 12.33
N ILE A 547 -1.72 6.54 11.04
CA ILE A 547 -2.50 5.88 9.99
C ILE A 547 -2.15 4.38 9.85
N GLN A 548 -0.97 3.95 10.34
CA GLN A 548 -0.57 2.54 10.43
C GLN A 548 -0.91 1.88 11.79
N VAL A 549 -1.57 2.61 12.69
CA VAL A 549 -1.99 2.12 14.02
C VAL A 549 -3.51 2.05 14.12
N ILE A 550 -4.23 2.93 13.44
CA ILE A 550 -5.69 2.96 13.48
C ILE A 550 -6.32 1.81 12.68
N PRO A 551 -7.36 1.12 13.21
CA PRO A 551 -7.88 1.20 14.57
C PRO A 551 -7.08 0.34 15.57
N ILE A 552 -7.09 0.77 16.83
CA ILE A 552 -6.53 -0.03 17.93
C ILE A 552 -7.55 -1.08 18.37
N THR A 553 -7.26 -2.35 18.05
CA THR A 553 -8.10 -3.51 18.36
C THR A 553 -7.32 -4.55 19.19
N ALA A 554 -7.90 -5.74 19.39
CA ALA A 554 -7.22 -6.82 20.10
C ALA A 554 -5.99 -7.39 19.35
N VAL A 555 -5.93 -7.18 18.02
CA VAL A 555 -4.85 -7.70 17.17
C VAL A 555 -3.69 -6.72 16.97
N SER A 556 -3.84 -5.43 17.37
CA SER A 556 -2.80 -4.39 17.21
C SER A 556 -1.44 -4.76 17.78
N LYS A 557 -1.41 -5.61 18.82
CA LYS A 557 -0.18 -6.14 19.42
C LYS A 557 0.69 -6.96 18.47
N TYR A 558 0.16 -7.43 17.33
CA TYR A 558 0.90 -8.27 16.40
C TYR A 558 1.84 -7.47 15.47
N TRP A 559 1.59 -6.17 15.26
CA TRP A 559 2.46 -5.31 14.45
C TRP A 559 2.93 -4.05 15.16
N VAL A 560 2.20 -3.58 16.19
CA VAL A 560 2.63 -2.47 17.06
C VAL A 560 3.36 -3.06 18.27
N ASP A 561 4.66 -3.31 18.08
CA ASP A 561 5.52 -3.98 19.06
C ASP A 561 6.72 -3.12 19.47
N LYS A 562 7.51 -3.64 20.42
CA LYS A 562 8.69 -2.98 20.96
C LYS A 562 9.76 -2.66 19.92
N GLU A 563 9.95 -3.51 18.92
CA GLU A 563 10.98 -3.28 17.90
C GLU A 563 10.59 -2.09 17.04
N TRP A 564 9.36 -2.09 16.52
CA TRP A 564 8.89 -0.96 15.70
C TRP A 564 8.76 0.33 16.51
N ALA A 565 8.33 0.26 17.77
CA ALA A 565 8.33 1.39 18.70
C ALA A 565 9.71 2.07 18.78
N GLY A 566 10.79 1.27 18.82
CA GLY A 566 12.16 1.78 18.77
C GLY A 566 12.50 2.50 17.46
N SER A 567 12.02 1.99 16.33
CA SER A 567 12.25 2.59 15.00
C SER A 567 11.54 3.92 14.79
N ILE A 568 10.37 4.12 15.40
CA ILE A 568 9.58 5.37 15.26
C ILE A 568 9.80 6.36 16.40
N ARG A 569 10.54 5.97 17.46
CA ARG A 569 10.73 6.76 18.68
C ARG A 569 11.09 8.21 18.37
N ASP A 570 12.16 8.41 17.61
CA ASP A 570 12.70 9.75 17.35
C ASP A 570 11.69 10.64 16.58
N VAL A 571 10.86 10.07 15.69
CA VAL A 571 9.81 10.83 14.98
C VAL A 571 8.68 11.20 15.92
N CYS A 572 8.23 10.25 16.74
CA CYS A 572 7.14 10.44 17.67
C CYS A 572 7.49 11.42 18.79
N GLU A 573 8.68 11.30 19.40
CA GLU A 573 9.17 12.21 20.43
C GLU A 573 9.28 13.65 19.92
N ARG A 574 9.80 13.86 18.70
CA ARG A 574 9.87 15.20 18.10
C ARG A 574 8.48 15.75 17.75
N ALA A 575 7.55 14.91 17.30
CA ALA A 575 6.18 15.38 17.02
C ALA A 575 5.39 15.72 18.29
N ILE A 576 5.68 15.03 19.40
CA ILE A 576 5.12 15.32 20.72
C ILE A 576 5.75 16.58 21.32
N ASN A 577 7.07 16.72 21.22
CA ASN A 577 7.84 17.85 21.69
C ASN A 577 8.75 18.42 20.58
N PRO A 578 8.25 19.37 19.77
CA PRO A 578 8.99 19.94 18.64
C PRO A 578 10.34 20.56 19.01
N LYS A 579 10.54 20.96 20.27
CA LYS A 579 11.82 21.51 20.78
C LYS A 579 12.98 20.52 20.73
N LEU A 580 12.69 19.22 20.57
CA LEU A 580 13.70 18.18 20.39
C LEU A 580 14.24 18.12 18.96
N ASP A 581 13.61 18.82 18.00
CA ASP A 581 14.13 18.90 16.64
C ASP A 581 15.31 19.89 16.55
N LYS A 582 16.36 19.48 15.83
CA LYS A 582 17.59 20.26 15.62
C LYS A 582 17.35 21.56 14.83
N ASP A 583 16.26 21.62 14.08
CA ASP A 583 15.87 22.75 13.25
C ASP A 583 14.89 23.67 13.97
N TYR A 584 14.47 23.33 15.20
CA TYR A 584 13.59 24.16 16.03
C TYR A 584 14.22 25.52 16.36
N GLY A 585 13.50 26.60 16.06
CA GLY A 585 13.92 27.98 16.38
C GLY A 585 15.04 28.53 15.49
N ARG A 586 15.32 27.90 14.34
CA ARG A 586 16.24 28.47 13.34
C ARG A 586 15.56 29.60 12.56
N HIS A 587 16.30 30.66 12.26
CA HIS A 587 15.79 31.86 11.58
C HIS A 587 15.20 31.60 10.18
N ASP A 588 15.54 30.48 9.54
CA ASP A 588 15.02 30.05 8.23
C ASP A 588 13.82 29.10 8.33
N THR A 589 13.38 28.76 9.54
CA THR A 589 12.19 27.95 9.80
C THR A 589 11.03 28.81 10.27
N ASN A 590 9.82 28.57 9.76
CA ASN A 590 8.64 29.26 10.24
C ASN A 590 8.17 28.53 11.51
N ASP A 591 8.06 29.24 12.63
CA ASP A 591 7.63 28.66 13.91
C ASP A 591 6.27 27.95 13.84
N HIS A 592 5.41 28.32 12.89
CA HIS A 592 4.15 27.62 12.60
C HIS A 592 4.34 26.17 12.14
N ASP A 593 5.52 25.85 11.59
CA ASP A 593 5.87 24.52 11.12
C ASP A 593 6.27 23.59 12.25
N PHE A 594 6.67 24.11 13.42
CA PHE A 594 7.18 23.36 14.58
C PHE A 594 6.24 23.46 15.78
N ARG A 595 4.94 23.33 15.54
CA ARG A 595 3.94 23.23 16.60
C ARG A 595 3.58 21.79 16.94
N THR A 596 3.08 21.61 18.14
CA THR A 596 2.61 20.33 18.65
C THR A 596 1.54 19.74 17.73
N LEU A 597 1.68 18.45 17.43
CA LEU A 597 0.72 17.69 16.63
C LEU A 597 -0.68 17.73 17.28
N ASN A 598 -1.74 17.73 16.46
CA ASN A 598 -3.11 17.63 16.96
C ASN A 598 -3.29 16.43 17.93
N SER A 599 -4.11 16.64 18.98
CA SER A 599 -4.22 15.72 20.10
C SER A 599 -4.55 14.27 19.72
N GLY A 600 -5.39 14.07 18.70
CA GLY A 600 -5.76 12.73 18.29
C GLY A 600 -4.60 11.96 17.69
N TRP A 601 -3.80 12.61 16.84
CA TRP A 601 -2.64 11.98 16.21
C TRP A 601 -1.49 11.78 17.19
N GLN A 602 -1.34 12.67 18.18
CA GLN A 602 -0.41 12.46 19.28
C GLN A 602 -0.72 11.19 20.08
N ALA A 603 -2.00 10.90 20.31
CA ALA A 603 -2.39 9.69 21.03
C ALA A 603 -1.87 8.42 20.36
N PHE A 604 -1.76 8.39 19.02
CA PHE A 604 -1.16 7.27 18.32
C PHE A 604 0.36 7.20 18.46
N CYS A 605 1.08 8.32 18.46
CA CYS A 605 2.50 8.31 18.79
C CYS A 605 2.75 7.75 20.19
N TYR A 606 1.97 8.19 21.17
CA TYR A 606 2.03 7.67 22.51
C TYR A 606 1.70 6.17 22.57
N ALA A 607 0.60 5.74 21.94
CA ALA A 607 0.23 4.33 21.91
C ALA A 607 1.31 3.47 21.22
N ALA A 608 1.81 3.89 20.07
CA ALA A 608 2.81 3.14 19.31
C ALA A 608 4.17 3.06 20.00
N MET A 609 4.53 4.05 20.83
CA MET A 609 5.74 4.01 21.66
C MET A 609 5.54 3.29 23.00
N ALA A 610 4.31 3.06 23.45
CA ALA A 610 4.04 2.43 24.75
C ALA A 610 4.75 1.08 24.97
N PRO A 611 4.93 0.20 23.96
CA PRO A 611 5.66 -1.06 24.11
C PRO A 611 7.18 -0.91 24.31
N LEU A 612 7.74 0.30 24.15
CA LEU A 612 9.20 0.52 24.16
C LEU A 612 9.81 0.23 25.54
N ASP A 613 9.26 0.85 26.58
CA ASP A 613 9.66 0.70 27.99
C ASP A 613 8.56 1.23 28.94
N SER A 614 8.78 1.05 30.26
CA SER A 614 7.82 1.46 31.29
C SER A 614 7.62 2.97 31.41
N SER A 615 8.61 3.79 31.00
CA SER A 615 8.49 5.25 30.97
C SER A 615 7.55 5.68 29.86
N HIS A 616 7.73 5.15 28.65
CA HIS A 616 6.86 5.42 27.52
C HIS A 616 5.44 4.90 27.74
N GLN A 617 5.28 3.71 28.35
CA GLN A 617 3.98 3.21 28.77
C GLN A 617 3.26 4.19 29.71
N SER A 618 3.96 4.68 30.74
CA SER A 618 3.39 5.61 31.72
C SER A 618 2.99 6.93 31.07
N GLN A 619 3.87 7.51 30.24
CA GLN A 619 3.58 8.75 29.50
C GLN A 619 2.39 8.59 28.54
N ALA A 620 2.28 7.45 27.87
CA ALA A 620 1.16 7.18 26.98
C ALA A 620 -0.17 7.07 27.73
N ALA A 621 -0.17 6.36 28.86
CA ALA A 621 -1.33 6.29 29.73
C ALA A 621 -1.71 7.68 30.28
N ASP A 622 -0.73 8.45 30.72
CA ASP A 622 -0.89 9.83 31.18
C ASP A 622 -1.58 10.72 30.16
N TYR A 623 -1.14 10.63 28.91
CA TYR A 623 -1.67 11.43 27.84
C TYR A 623 -3.14 11.10 27.52
N VAL A 624 -3.48 9.80 27.50
CA VAL A 624 -4.77 9.31 27.00
C VAL A 624 -5.85 9.27 28.09
N ARG A 625 -5.49 9.07 29.37
CA ARG A 625 -6.44 8.72 30.44
C ARG A 625 -7.61 9.68 30.61
N ASN A 626 -7.43 10.96 30.27
CA ASN A 626 -8.45 12.01 30.41
C ASN A 626 -9.06 12.48 29.08
N LYS A 627 -8.66 11.91 27.94
CA LYS A 627 -9.15 12.32 26.61
C LYS A 627 -10.56 11.79 26.35
N ARG A 628 -11.45 12.66 25.87
CA ARG A 628 -12.74 12.24 25.30
C ARG A 628 -12.56 11.69 23.88
N PRO A 629 -13.45 10.83 23.38
CA PRO A 629 -13.38 10.34 22.00
C PRO A 629 -13.29 11.46 20.94
N GLN A 630 -13.94 12.61 21.17
CA GLN A 630 -13.91 13.77 20.26
C GLN A 630 -12.56 14.50 20.23
N GLU A 631 -11.68 14.25 21.20
CA GLU A 631 -10.30 14.78 21.23
C GLU A 631 -9.31 13.81 20.56
N LEU A 632 -9.78 12.61 20.20
CA LEU A 632 -9.03 11.57 19.51
C LEU A 632 -9.43 11.51 18.04
N VAL A 633 -8.63 10.81 17.21
CA VAL A 633 -9.01 10.54 15.82
C VAL A 633 -10.27 9.68 15.81
N GLY A 634 -11.23 10.00 14.94
CA GLY A 634 -12.48 9.25 14.79
C GLY A 634 -12.24 7.75 14.69
N GLY A 635 -13.10 6.94 15.31
CA GLY A 635 -12.87 5.48 15.44
C GLY A 635 -11.97 5.08 16.62
N THR A 636 -11.46 6.03 17.40
CA THR A 636 -10.60 5.78 18.57
C THR A 636 -11.28 6.20 19.87
N GLY A 637 -11.05 5.43 20.94
CA GLY A 637 -11.53 5.73 22.29
C GLY A 637 -10.43 5.50 23.32
N ALA A 638 -10.44 6.28 24.39
CA ALA A 638 -9.45 6.19 25.43
C ALA A 638 -9.47 4.82 26.13
N ALA A 639 -10.64 4.19 26.29
CA ALA A 639 -10.75 2.86 26.89
C ALA A 639 -10.00 1.79 26.07
N SER A 640 -10.12 1.81 24.74
CA SER A 640 -9.40 0.87 23.87
C SER A 640 -7.90 1.12 23.89
N THR A 641 -7.50 2.40 23.80
CA THR A 641 -6.09 2.79 23.79
C THR A 641 -5.40 2.48 25.12
N LEU A 642 -6.03 2.75 26.27
CA LEU A 642 -5.49 2.39 27.59
C LEU A 642 -5.39 0.87 27.76
N LEU A 643 -6.38 0.11 27.31
CA LEU A 643 -6.31 -1.35 27.35
C LEU A 643 -5.15 -1.87 26.50
N PHE A 644 -4.89 -1.27 25.34
CA PHE A 644 -3.72 -1.59 24.55
C PHE A 644 -2.43 -1.28 25.32
N ILE A 645 -2.29 -0.04 25.83
CA ILE A 645 -1.10 0.43 26.57
C ILE A 645 -0.78 -0.45 27.79
N TYR A 646 -1.76 -0.71 28.65
CA TYR A 646 -1.56 -1.52 29.86
C TYR A 646 -1.56 -3.03 29.59
N GLY A 647 -2.19 -3.45 28.50
CA GLY A 647 -2.29 -4.85 28.10
C GLY A 647 -1.06 -5.35 27.37
N SER A 648 -0.29 -4.47 26.72
CA SER A 648 0.90 -4.81 25.93
C SER A 648 2.16 -5.09 26.76
N THR A 649 2.12 -4.88 28.09
CA THR A 649 3.19 -5.28 29.03
C THR A 649 3.16 -6.73 29.43
#